data_AF-A0A1F5BUN0-F1
#
_entry.id   AF-A0A1F5BUN0-F1
#
_cell.length_a   1.000
_cell.length_b   1.000
_cell.length_c   1.000
_cell.angle_alpha   90.00
_cell.angle_beta   90.00
_cell.angle_gamma   90.00
#
_symmetry.space_group_name_H-M   'P 1'
#
loop_
_entity.id
_entity.type
_entity.pdbx_description
1 polymer ?
#
loop_
_entity_poly.entity_id
_entity_poly.type
_entity_poly.pdbx_seq_one_letter_code
_entity_poly.pdbx_strand_id
1 'polypeptide(L)'
;MKQKGFILGLWLVLSVAVFSFASNYRLVNGQKDFYYGHISYADIKNDGQDPVVFREGRLTSELAILNLPLGPGDVIQTSAERRTEVQFDNGTIVRLDLNSRLKIETLLAQSLSTAKKISNLVLEEGQVYVMYKKHNLLEIFQIVTSGAAVKLDHNSVALIRLTAEGTTDVQVERGKAFLLFGVDKMRLSQKSINAKQRGIVSAENRVELAEYEVLSDFKAWNESINAHFPELHEGSYLPKPIRNVSKVIFEFAQKFGNMHGEWLWHDLYGYVWRPYLNDYRYPWGTWQPYINGSWTSSGGELFWVPSEPWGWVPYHLGIWMWDKSKGWVWLPGSIFAPAWVVWESFSGMYCWRPYYLYDWMYGFDSFWGSFYGGGFYSYYNPFGPNQLFPQPSREIIYSIRQDQLKKNASPSLPMPKEMKKAFGATLAALKRGDQAVLSSVEGLPHHPVMVKKQDFLSPRWQEKVIPFDRLAKEIEAVPQAARSASPRRSADVSRDALRTIERSHLIADIKSVGVPSPRMTREPAPPALRDMEFNRDTAAGPREAAALPSFRFRDWNPDVRTAVRLGVEISYLCRTNEIACPQLGLTSRQISPAMQTMGGLGGFVPSSGSSSSHGNTSAARSTSPSAGPSRSSGSSGSQKQKN
;
A
#
# COMPACT_ATOMS: atom_id res chain seq x y z
N MET A 1 61.24 2.85 -37.88
CA MET A 1 60.49 4.02 -37.36
C MET A 1 59.67 3.60 -36.15
N LYS A 2 59.49 4.54 -35.23
CA LYS A 2 59.23 4.37 -33.79
C LYS A 2 57.79 3.93 -33.41
N GLN A 3 57.75 3.19 -32.29
CA GLN A 3 56.90 3.38 -31.09
C GLN A 3 55.46 2.82 -30.98
N LYS A 4 55.23 2.26 -29.77
CA LYS A 4 54.00 2.01 -28.98
C LYS A 4 53.34 0.66 -29.27
N GLY A 5 53.23 -0.31 -28.35
CA GLY A 5 53.10 -0.23 -26.89
C GLY A 5 51.61 -0.18 -26.51
N PHE A 6 51.20 -1.09 -25.62
CA PHE A 6 49.89 -1.13 -24.94
C PHE A 6 48.71 -1.75 -25.72
N ILE A 7 48.25 -2.93 -25.29
CA ILE A 7 46.89 -3.28 -24.79
C ILE A 7 46.82 -4.80 -24.72
N LEU A 8 47.36 -5.35 -23.63
CA LEU A 8 47.03 -6.68 -23.13
C LEU A 8 46.23 -6.42 -21.85
N GLY A 9 44.92 -6.22 -21.99
CA GLY A 9 44.07 -5.84 -20.86
C GLY A 9 42.77 -5.17 -21.28
N LEU A 10 41.82 -5.94 -21.85
CA LEU A 10 40.40 -5.61 -21.80
C LEU A 10 39.51 -6.80 -22.26
N TRP A 11 39.62 -7.96 -21.61
CA TRP A 11 38.62 -9.05 -21.77
C TRP A 11 38.04 -9.47 -20.41
N LEU A 12 37.83 -8.50 -19.52
CA LEU A 12 37.02 -8.63 -18.32
C LEU A 12 36.10 -7.40 -18.19
N VAL A 13 35.35 -7.09 -19.24
CA VAL A 13 34.16 -6.25 -19.06
C VAL A 13 33.15 -7.15 -18.38
N LEU A 14 32.97 -6.91 -17.08
CA LEU A 14 31.85 -7.41 -16.29
C LEU A 14 30.59 -7.39 -17.17
N SER A 15 30.13 -8.58 -17.53
CA SER A 15 28.71 -8.84 -17.67
C SER A 15 28.08 -8.60 -16.30
N VAL A 16 27.86 -7.32 -15.95
CA VAL A 16 26.78 -6.96 -15.05
C VAL A 16 25.53 -7.38 -15.81
N ALA A 17 25.17 -8.66 -15.66
CA ALA A 17 23.81 -9.08 -15.86
C ALA A 17 23.00 -8.20 -14.92
N VAL A 18 22.44 -7.13 -15.47
CA VAL A 18 21.34 -6.41 -14.85
C VAL A 18 20.22 -7.44 -14.86
N PHE A 19 20.22 -8.33 -13.86
CA PHE A 19 19.02 -8.99 -13.45
C PHE A 19 18.07 -7.86 -13.10
N SER A 20 17.19 -7.51 -14.03
CA SER A 20 15.99 -6.75 -13.69
C SER A 20 15.23 -7.65 -12.73
N PHE A 21 15.48 -7.46 -11.45
CA PHE A 21 14.68 -8.04 -10.40
C PHE A 21 13.27 -7.48 -10.59
N ALA A 22 12.32 -8.36 -10.88
CA ALA A 22 10.95 -7.96 -11.08
C ALA A 22 10.38 -7.53 -9.72
N SER A 23 10.34 -6.22 -9.46
CA SER A 23 9.40 -5.65 -8.48
C SER A 23 8.01 -6.23 -8.76
N ASN A 24 7.37 -6.81 -7.75
CA ASN A 24 6.02 -7.39 -7.86
C ASN A 24 5.01 -6.38 -8.43
N TYR A 25 5.15 -5.12 -8.04
CA TYR A 25 4.54 -3.95 -8.68
C TYR A 25 5.27 -2.68 -8.22
N ARG A 26 4.90 -1.52 -8.76
CA ARG A 26 5.34 -0.19 -8.27
C ARG A 26 4.16 0.53 -7.63
N LEU A 27 4.33 1.12 -6.45
CA LEU A 27 3.28 1.97 -5.87
C LEU A 27 3.16 3.29 -6.65
N VAL A 28 1.93 3.79 -6.82
CA VAL A 28 1.65 5.13 -7.38
C VAL A 28 2.31 6.21 -6.52
N ASN A 29 2.07 6.14 -5.21
CA ASN A 29 2.65 7.02 -4.20
C ASN A 29 3.36 6.14 -3.17
N GLY A 30 4.65 6.38 -2.91
CA GLY A 30 5.38 5.66 -1.86
C GLY A 30 6.78 5.17 -2.27
N GLN A 31 7.38 4.38 -1.39
CA GLN A 31 8.70 3.80 -1.60
C GLN A 31 8.64 2.77 -2.73
N LYS A 32 9.58 2.84 -3.68
CA LYS A 32 9.58 2.01 -4.90
C LYS A 32 9.58 0.50 -4.65
N ASP A 33 10.05 0.07 -3.48
CA ASP A 33 10.27 -1.32 -3.12
C ASP A 33 9.48 -1.73 -1.87
N PHE A 34 8.32 -1.11 -1.63
CA PHE A 34 7.41 -1.48 -0.56
C PHE A 34 6.31 -2.41 -1.10
N TYR A 35 5.74 -3.25 -0.24
CA TYR A 35 4.54 -4.04 -0.54
C TYR A 35 3.61 -4.08 0.67
N TYR A 36 2.32 -4.29 0.43
CA TYR A 36 1.33 -4.42 1.49
C TYR A 36 1.15 -5.89 1.91
N GLY A 37 0.71 -6.07 3.14
CA GLY A 37 -0.01 -7.27 3.53
C GLY A 37 -1.51 -7.02 3.37
N HIS A 38 -2.31 -8.08 3.32
CA HIS A 38 -3.74 -7.99 3.56
C HIS A 38 -4.25 -9.24 4.24
N ILE A 39 -5.40 -9.12 4.88
CA ILE A 39 -6.14 -10.28 5.38
C ILE A 39 -6.69 -11.04 4.18
N SER A 40 -6.15 -12.23 3.90
CA SER A 40 -6.61 -13.11 2.81
C SER A 40 -7.63 -14.15 3.29
N TYR A 41 -7.73 -14.38 4.59
CA TYR A 41 -8.76 -15.17 5.23
C TYR A 41 -9.01 -14.69 6.66
N ALA A 42 -10.27 -14.61 7.06
CA ALA A 42 -10.65 -14.42 8.45
C ALA A 42 -11.95 -15.18 8.73
N ASP A 43 -11.98 -15.90 9.84
CA ASP A 43 -13.20 -16.52 10.36
C ASP A 43 -14.00 -15.42 11.09
N ILE A 44 -14.97 -14.82 10.39
CA ILE A 44 -15.82 -13.74 10.90
C ILE A 44 -17.23 -14.26 11.17
N LYS A 45 -17.69 -14.18 12.42
CA LYS A 45 -19.03 -14.57 12.88
C LYS A 45 -19.79 -13.45 13.59
N ASN A 46 -19.16 -12.32 13.90
CA ASN A 46 -19.77 -11.18 14.60
C ASN A 46 -20.27 -11.52 16.00
N ASP A 47 -19.58 -12.42 16.69
CA ASP A 47 -19.87 -12.87 18.07
C ASP A 47 -18.95 -12.22 19.12
N GLY A 48 -18.08 -11.29 18.69
CA GLY A 48 -17.10 -10.61 19.54
C GLY A 48 -15.78 -11.35 19.70
N GLN A 49 -15.64 -12.55 19.11
CA GLN A 49 -14.41 -13.35 19.10
C GLN A 49 -13.65 -13.26 17.77
N ASP A 50 -14.11 -12.43 16.85
CA ASP A 50 -13.51 -12.24 15.54
C ASP A 50 -12.04 -11.75 15.64
N PRO A 51 -11.16 -12.13 14.70
CA PRO A 51 -9.82 -11.59 14.67
C PRO A 51 -9.86 -10.07 14.44
N VAL A 52 -8.92 -9.36 15.08
CA VAL A 52 -8.88 -7.89 15.07
C VAL A 52 -7.50 -7.37 14.69
N VAL A 53 -7.46 -6.13 14.21
CA VAL A 53 -6.25 -5.38 13.87
C VAL A 53 -6.19 -4.11 14.71
N PHE A 54 -5.06 -3.89 15.37
CA PHE A 54 -4.72 -2.63 16.01
C PHE A 54 -3.80 -1.84 15.10
N ARG A 55 -4.26 -0.66 14.67
CA ARG A 55 -3.45 0.25 13.86
C ARG A 55 -2.45 1.01 14.74
N GLU A 56 -1.30 1.33 14.19
CA GLU A 56 -0.28 2.08 14.92
C GLU A 56 -0.80 3.44 15.41
N GLY A 57 -0.67 3.68 16.71
CA GLY A 57 -1.10 4.93 17.34
C GLY A 57 -2.61 5.03 17.57
N ARG A 58 -3.36 3.95 17.37
CA ARG A 58 -4.78 3.84 17.74
C ARG A 58 -4.97 3.08 19.05
N LEU A 59 -6.04 3.40 19.75
CA LEU A 59 -6.41 2.74 21.02
C LEU A 59 -7.44 1.63 20.79
N THR A 60 -8.31 1.83 19.80
CA THR A 60 -9.33 0.85 19.41
C THR A 60 -8.84 -0.05 18.27
N SER A 61 -9.32 -1.29 18.28
CA SER A 61 -9.13 -2.23 17.18
C SER A 61 -10.22 -2.10 16.12
N GLU A 62 -9.96 -2.66 14.95
CA GLU A 62 -10.93 -2.89 13.89
C GLU A 62 -10.98 -4.38 13.53
N LEU A 63 -12.09 -4.84 12.96
CA LEU A 63 -12.23 -6.23 12.53
C LEU A 63 -11.25 -6.54 11.40
N ALA A 64 -10.58 -7.68 11.47
CA ALA A 64 -9.69 -8.19 10.43
C ALA A 64 -10.53 -8.77 9.27
N ILE A 65 -11.21 -7.91 8.51
CA ILE A 65 -12.05 -8.33 7.39
C ILE A 65 -11.21 -8.70 6.16
N LEU A 66 -11.78 -9.53 5.28
CA LEU A 66 -11.16 -9.90 4.00
C LEU A 66 -10.69 -8.67 3.22
N ASN A 67 -9.50 -8.77 2.63
CA ASN A 67 -8.78 -7.73 1.88
C ASN A 67 -8.41 -6.48 2.70
N LEU A 68 -8.58 -6.48 4.02
CA LEU A 68 -8.14 -5.35 4.85
C LEU A 68 -6.62 -5.18 4.68
N PRO A 69 -6.13 -4.00 4.23
CA PRO A 69 -4.71 -3.78 4.02
C PRO A 69 -3.99 -3.72 5.35
N LEU A 70 -2.77 -4.26 5.38
CA LEU A 70 -1.87 -4.29 6.53
C LEU A 70 -0.53 -3.70 6.13
N GLY A 71 0.05 -2.93 7.04
CA GLY A 71 1.35 -2.30 6.88
C GLY A 71 2.17 -2.32 8.17
N PRO A 72 3.37 -1.70 8.13
CA PRO A 72 4.20 -1.52 9.31
C PRO A 72 3.43 -0.81 10.43
N GLY A 73 3.62 -1.31 11.64
CA GLY A 73 2.98 -0.84 12.87
C GLY A 73 1.70 -1.58 13.24
N ASP A 74 1.05 -2.26 12.30
CA ASP A 74 -0.19 -2.99 12.56
C ASP A 74 0.05 -4.24 13.41
N VAL A 75 -0.88 -4.50 14.34
CA VAL A 75 -0.88 -5.71 15.16
C VAL A 75 -2.14 -6.50 14.90
N ILE A 76 -1.98 -7.74 14.45
CA ILE A 76 -3.06 -8.70 14.24
C ILE A 76 -3.20 -9.55 15.49
N GLN A 77 -4.43 -9.72 15.97
CA GLN A 77 -4.73 -10.50 17.16
C GLN A 77 -5.91 -11.44 16.90
N THR A 78 -5.74 -12.70 17.31
CA THR A 78 -6.78 -13.74 17.26
C THR A 78 -7.28 -14.10 18.66
N SER A 79 -8.52 -14.57 18.73
CA SER A 79 -9.13 -15.05 19.97
C SER A 79 -8.85 -16.54 20.19
N ALA A 80 -9.43 -17.11 21.24
CA ALA A 80 -9.38 -18.54 21.52
C ALA A 80 -10.21 -19.38 20.52
N GLU A 81 -10.96 -18.76 19.59
CA GLU A 81 -11.89 -19.47 18.71
C GLU A 81 -11.71 -19.22 17.22
N ARG A 82 -10.97 -18.16 16.83
CA ARG A 82 -10.89 -17.72 15.43
C ARG A 82 -9.46 -17.62 14.96
N ARG A 83 -9.24 -18.02 13.71
CA ARG A 83 -7.94 -17.92 13.01
C ARG A 83 -8.02 -16.90 11.89
N THR A 84 -6.86 -16.43 11.44
CA THR A 84 -6.76 -15.53 10.29
C THR A 84 -5.50 -15.82 9.47
N GLU A 85 -5.53 -15.44 8.19
CA GLU A 85 -4.40 -15.50 7.26
C GLU A 85 -4.08 -14.10 6.76
N VAL A 86 -2.79 -13.77 6.78
CA VAL A 86 -2.21 -12.61 6.13
C VAL A 86 -1.49 -13.08 4.88
N GLN A 87 -1.80 -12.48 3.74
CA GLN A 87 -1.04 -12.63 2.50
C GLN A 87 -0.33 -11.31 2.17
N PHE A 88 0.96 -11.40 1.93
CA PHE A 88 1.78 -10.30 1.41
C PHE A 88 1.87 -10.38 -0.11
N ASP A 89 2.07 -9.23 -0.76
CA ASP A 89 2.09 -9.19 -2.24
C ASP A 89 3.30 -9.87 -2.89
N ASN A 90 4.30 -10.27 -2.10
CA ASN A 90 5.36 -11.16 -2.59
C ASN A 90 4.97 -12.65 -2.62
N GLY A 91 3.76 -12.97 -2.18
CA GLY A 91 3.23 -14.33 -2.03
C GLY A 91 3.63 -14.99 -0.70
N THR A 92 4.22 -14.25 0.24
CA THR A 92 4.44 -14.74 1.61
C THR A 92 3.09 -14.83 2.32
N ILE A 93 2.84 -15.97 2.96
CA ILE A 93 1.62 -16.19 3.76
C ILE A 93 2.04 -16.37 5.21
N VAL A 94 1.34 -15.71 6.13
CA VAL A 94 1.47 -15.89 7.56
C VAL A 94 0.09 -16.13 8.14
N ARG A 95 -0.13 -17.33 8.69
CA ARG A 95 -1.38 -17.68 9.37
C ARG A 95 -1.18 -17.62 10.86
N LEU A 96 -2.14 -17.03 11.55
CA LEU A 96 -2.17 -16.95 13.00
C LEU A 96 -3.12 -18.02 13.53
N ASP A 97 -2.66 -18.77 14.52
CA ASP A 97 -3.51 -19.70 15.25
C ASP A 97 -4.40 -18.95 16.26
N LEU A 98 -5.13 -19.70 17.08
CA LEU A 98 -5.85 -19.19 18.24
C LEU A 98 -4.90 -18.48 19.21
N ASN A 99 -5.42 -17.49 19.95
CA ASN A 99 -4.70 -16.72 20.98
C ASN A 99 -3.31 -16.25 20.53
N SER A 100 -3.22 -15.71 19.32
CA SER A 100 -1.96 -15.30 18.71
C SER A 100 -1.95 -13.80 18.45
N ARG A 101 -0.80 -13.18 18.70
CA ARG A 101 -0.59 -11.74 18.52
C ARG A 101 0.68 -11.49 17.72
N LEU A 102 0.51 -10.93 16.52
CA LEU A 102 1.60 -10.71 15.57
C LEU A 102 1.63 -9.24 15.14
N LYS A 103 2.74 -8.57 15.44
CA LYS A 103 3.01 -7.21 14.96
C LYS A 103 3.83 -7.24 13.68
N ILE A 104 3.39 -6.51 12.67
CA ILE A 104 4.22 -6.18 11.51
C ILE A 104 5.05 -4.95 11.89
N GLU A 105 6.31 -5.10 12.27
CA GLU A 105 7.12 -3.96 12.69
C GLU A 105 7.68 -3.19 11.50
N THR A 106 8.19 -3.90 10.50
CA THR A 106 8.71 -3.28 9.26
C THR A 106 8.48 -4.19 8.06
N LEU A 107 8.38 -3.60 6.87
CA LEU A 107 8.33 -4.32 5.59
C LEU A 107 9.33 -3.69 4.63
N LEU A 108 10.43 -4.39 4.36
CA LEU A 108 11.53 -3.91 3.52
C LEU A 108 12.10 -2.53 3.96
N ALA A 109 12.13 -2.26 5.27
CA ALA A 109 12.78 -1.06 5.80
C ALA A 109 14.27 -1.07 5.47
N GLN A 110 14.81 0.05 5.03
CA GLN A 110 16.20 0.14 4.59
C GLN A 110 17.16 0.07 5.79
N SER A 111 18.19 -0.78 5.71
CA SER A 111 19.28 -0.78 6.70
C SER A 111 20.05 0.53 6.64
N LEU A 112 20.51 0.99 7.81
CA LEU A 112 21.34 2.18 7.97
C LEU A 112 22.79 1.96 7.47
N SER A 113 23.33 0.76 7.62
CA SER A 113 24.74 0.45 7.33
C SER A 113 24.97 -0.36 6.06
N THR A 114 23.92 -0.96 5.48
CA THR A 114 24.04 -1.83 4.29
C THR A 114 22.90 -1.61 3.30
N ALA A 115 23.05 -2.16 2.09
CA ALA A 115 21.98 -2.19 1.08
C ALA A 115 20.83 -3.16 1.43
N LYS A 116 20.94 -3.93 2.51
CA LYS A 116 19.91 -4.89 2.92
C LYS A 116 18.64 -4.18 3.38
N LYS A 117 17.51 -4.89 3.26
CA LYS A 117 16.21 -4.42 3.71
C LYS A 117 15.60 -5.41 4.69
N ILE A 118 14.99 -4.91 5.75
CA ILE A 118 14.50 -5.70 6.86
C ILE A 118 12.97 -5.75 6.79
N SER A 119 12.42 -6.96 6.78
CA SER A 119 11.00 -7.24 7.00
C SER A 119 10.90 -7.97 8.33
N ASN A 120 10.52 -7.23 9.37
CA ASN A 120 10.47 -7.74 10.75
C ASN A 120 9.03 -7.91 11.23
N LEU A 121 8.68 -9.15 11.58
CA LEU A 121 7.40 -9.48 12.20
C LEU A 121 7.66 -9.96 13.62
N VAL A 122 7.00 -9.36 14.61
CA VAL A 122 7.19 -9.70 16.03
C VAL A 122 6.01 -10.54 16.49
N LEU A 123 6.27 -11.80 16.81
CA LEU A 123 5.31 -12.69 17.45
C LEU A 123 5.39 -12.46 18.96
N GLU A 124 4.35 -11.84 19.50
CA GLU A 124 4.27 -11.47 20.91
C GLU A 124 3.62 -12.57 21.74
N GLU A 125 2.66 -13.30 21.16
CA GLU A 125 1.93 -14.39 21.81
C GLU A 125 1.47 -15.43 20.77
N GLY A 126 1.33 -16.68 21.20
CA GLY A 126 0.71 -17.75 20.42
C GLY A 126 1.61 -18.38 19.37
N GLN A 127 1.04 -18.73 18.22
CA GLN A 127 1.78 -19.43 17.16
C GLN A 127 1.36 -19.02 15.75
N VAL A 128 2.34 -19.08 14.85
CA VAL A 128 2.15 -18.74 13.44
C VAL A 128 2.69 -19.81 12.52
N TYR A 129 2.05 -19.94 11.37
CA TYR A 129 2.51 -20.76 10.26
C TYR A 129 2.93 -19.87 9.10
N VAL A 130 4.18 -19.97 8.68
CA VAL A 130 4.80 -19.08 7.70
C VAL A 130 5.17 -19.85 6.45
N MET A 131 4.65 -19.41 5.30
CA MET A 131 5.08 -19.85 3.96
C MET A 131 5.83 -18.70 3.29
N TYR A 132 7.16 -18.71 3.38
CA TYR A 132 7.96 -17.56 2.99
C TYR A 132 8.33 -17.55 1.50
N LYS A 133 8.07 -16.42 0.85
CA LYS A 133 8.50 -16.09 -0.52
C LYS A 133 9.33 -14.82 -0.51
N LYS A 134 10.65 -14.99 -0.53
CA LYS A 134 11.63 -13.89 -0.69
C LYS A 134 11.24 -12.93 -1.83
N HIS A 135 11.14 -11.66 -1.50
CA HIS A 135 10.82 -10.57 -2.44
C HIS A 135 12.02 -10.24 -3.34
N ASN A 136 13.19 -10.01 -2.74
CA ASN A 136 14.44 -9.77 -3.47
C ASN A 136 15.63 -10.34 -2.67
N LEU A 137 16.81 -10.43 -3.29
CA LEU A 137 17.99 -11.01 -2.65
C LEU A 137 18.48 -10.27 -1.40
N LEU A 138 18.17 -8.96 -1.29
CA LEU A 138 18.57 -8.07 -0.20
C LEU A 138 17.61 -8.10 1.00
N GLU A 139 16.44 -8.73 0.87
CA GLU A 139 15.48 -8.89 1.95
C GLU A 139 16.01 -9.87 3.02
N ILE A 140 16.01 -9.39 4.26
CA ILE A 140 16.06 -10.19 5.47
C ILE A 140 14.62 -10.24 6.01
N PHE A 141 14.00 -11.41 5.88
CA PHE A 141 12.71 -11.70 6.48
C PHE A 141 12.92 -12.52 7.75
N GLN A 142 12.32 -12.09 8.86
CA GLN A 142 12.42 -12.77 10.14
C GLN A 142 11.15 -12.64 10.97
N ILE A 143 10.88 -13.67 11.76
CA ILE A 143 9.94 -13.63 12.88
C ILE A 143 10.75 -13.48 14.16
N VAL A 144 10.51 -12.43 14.94
CA VAL A 144 11.17 -12.17 16.21
C VAL A 144 10.23 -12.52 17.34
N THR A 145 10.76 -13.21 18.35
CA THR A 145 10.07 -13.57 19.59
C THR A 145 10.91 -13.09 20.77
N SER A 146 10.40 -13.29 21.99
CA SER A 146 11.18 -13.03 23.19
C SER A 146 12.44 -13.90 23.29
N GLY A 147 12.37 -15.19 22.92
CA GLY A 147 13.49 -16.13 23.03
C GLY A 147 14.49 -16.09 21.88
N ALA A 148 14.05 -15.84 20.64
CA ALA A 148 14.91 -15.90 19.46
C ALA A 148 14.39 -15.10 18.25
N ALA A 149 15.29 -14.80 17.30
CA ALA A 149 14.91 -14.41 15.94
C ALA A 149 15.03 -15.59 14.98
N VAL A 150 13.95 -15.83 14.24
CA VAL A 150 13.80 -16.91 13.27
C VAL A 150 13.85 -16.33 11.87
N LYS A 151 14.97 -16.55 11.17
CA LYS A 151 15.15 -16.16 9.77
C LYS A 151 14.88 -17.35 8.85
N LEU A 152 14.04 -17.16 7.83
CA LEU A 152 13.66 -18.21 6.89
C LEU A 152 14.38 -18.05 5.54
N ASP A 153 14.73 -19.16 4.90
CA ASP A 153 15.19 -19.17 3.51
C ASP A 153 14.00 -19.16 2.53
N HIS A 154 14.21 -18.68 1.31
CA HIS A 154 13.18 -18.64 0.26
C HIS A 154 12.52 -20.03 0.05
N ASN A 155 11.19 -20.07 -0.09
CA ASN A 155 10.36 -21.28 -0.20
C ASN A 155 10.29 -22.15 1.06
N SER A 156 10.80 -21.68 2.20
CA SER A 156 10.68 -22.40 3.47
C SER A 156 9.28 -22.26 4.06
N VAL A 157 8.88 -23.30 4.78
CA VAL A 157 7.62 -23.40 5.50
C VAL A 157 7.93 -23.79 6.93
N ALA A 158 7.49 -22.99 7.90
CA ALA A 158 7.75 -23.25 9.31
C ALA A 158 6.56 -22.87 10.19
N LEU A 159 6.38 -23.64 11.26
CA LEU A 159 5.52 -23.32 12.39
C LEU A 159 6.40 -22.75 13.51
N ILE A 160 6.03 -21.59 14.01
CA ILE A 160 6.78 -20.84 15.02
C ILE A 160 5.82 -20.53 16.16
N ARG A 161 6.12 -21.05 17.36
CA ARG A 161 5.32 -20.89 18.57
C ARG A 161 6.13 -20.16 19.63
N LEU A 162 5.50 -19.17 20.26
CA LEU A 162 5.97 -18.54 21.48
C LEU A 162 5.08 -19.01 22.64
N THR A 163 5.69 -19.73 23.56
CA THR A 163 5.02 -20.24 24.76
C THR A 163 4.94 -19.16 25.85
N ALA A 164 4.03 -19.33 26.80
CA ALA A 164 3.87 -18.39 27.93
C ALA A 164 5.14 -18.33 28.82
N GLU A 165 5.92 -19.41 28.85
CA GLU A 165 7.20 -19.50 29.55
C GLU A 165 8.32 -18.75 28.83
N GLY A 166 8.06 -18.13 27.67
CA GLY A 166 9.06 -17.41 26.88
C GLY A 166 9.94 -18.31 26.02
N THR A 167 9.57 -19.58 25.88
CA THR A 167 10.27 -20.53 24.99
C THR A 167 9.80 -20.34 23.55
N THR A 168 10.77 -20.25 22.63
CA THR A 168 10.54 -20.17 21.18
C THR A 168 10.72 -21.54 20.56
N ASP A 169 9.65 -22.08 20.00
CA ASP A 169 9.61 -23.39 19.37
C ASP A 169 9.42 -23.25 17.86
N VAL A 170 10.33 -23.84 17.08
CA VAL A 170 10.36 -23.73 15.64
C VAL A 170 10.42 -25.10 14.99
N GLN A 171 9.38 -25.43 14.25
CA GLN A 171 9.30 -26.64 13.43
C GLN A 171 9.33 -26.28 11.95
N VAL A 172 10.25 -26.89 11.20
CA VAL A 172 10.39 -26.62 9.76
C VAL A 172 9.75 -27.74 8.97
N GLU A 173 8.69 -27.41 8.23
CA GLU A 173 7.98 -28.35 7.36
C GLU A 173 8.73 -28.58 6.05
N ARG A 174 9.24 -27.50 5.47
CA ARG A 174 9.98 -27.51 4.19
C ARG A 174 11.06 -26.43 4.22
N GLY A 175 12.18 -26.70 3.55
CA GLY A 175 13.27 -25.74 3.43
C GLY A 175 14.12 -25.66 4.69
N LYS A 176 14.44 -24.45 5.14
CA LYS A 176 15.40 -24.21 6.21
C LYS A 176 15.11 -22.91 6.97
N ALA A 177 15.27 -22.96 8.28
CA ALA A 177 15.23 -21.79 9.16
C ALA A 177 16.51 -21.66 9.98
N PHE A 178 16.82 -20.44 10.40
CA PHE A 178 17.95 -20.13 11.26
C PHE A 178 17.47 -19.42 12.52
N LEU A 179 17.81 -19.99 13.66
CA LEU A 179 17.55 -19.44 14.99
C LEU A 179 18.76 -18.62 15.41
N LEU A 180 18.52 -17.38 15.84
CA LEU A 180 19.49 -16.50 16.46
C LEU A 180 19.07 -16.26 17.91
N PHE A 181 19.91 -16.65 18.85
CA PHE A 181 19.60 -16.68 20.29
C PHE A 181 20.84 -16.38 21.13
N GLY A 182 20.66 -16.07 22.41
CA GLY A 182 21.76 -15.81 23.35
C GLY A 182 21.46 -14.70 24.34
N VAL A 183 22.28 -14.60 25.39
CA VAL A 183 22.05 -13.64 26.49
C VAL A 183 22.76 -12.29 26.25
N ASP A 184 23.86 -12.29 25.49
CA ASP A 184 24.68 -11.12 25.22
C ASP A 184 24.48 -10.61 23.77
N LYS A 185 24.25 -9.30 23.63
CA LYS A 185 24.11 -8.62 22.33
C LYS A 185 25.31 -8.82 21.39
N MET A 186 26.48 -9.08 21.95
CA MET A 186 27.73 -9.27 21.18
C MET A 186 28.07 -10.72 20.88
N ARG A 187 27.46 -11.69 21.58
CA ARG A 187 27.78 -13.12 21.48
C ARG A 187 26.53 -13.96 21.25
N LEU A 188 25.79 -13.61 20.20
CA LEU A 188 24.66 -14.40 19.73
C LEU A 188 25.13 -15.69 19.07
N SER A 189 24.47 -16.78 19.42
CA SER A 189 24.63 -18.10 18.79
C SER A 189 23.59 -18.29 17.69
N GLN A 190 23.97 -19.10 16.69
CA GLN A 190 23.11 -19.44 15.57
C GLN A 190 22.95 -20.95 15.46
N LYS A 191 21.72 -21.41 15.23
CA LYS A 191 21.43 -22.81 14.90
C LYS A 191 20.56 -22.89 13.66
N SER A 192 20.90 -23.80 12.73
CA SER A 192 20.03 -24.10 11.60
C SER A 192 19.09 -25.25 11.92
N ILE A 193 17.83 -25.11 11.52
CA ILE A 193 16.79 -26.14 11.58
C ILE A 193 16.41 -26.46 10.13
N ASN A 194 16.61 -27.72 9.71
CA ASN A 194 16.30 -28.16 8.35
C ASN A 194 14.88 -28.74 8.29
N ALA A 195 14.42 -29.06 7.08
CA ALA A 195 13.14 -29.71 6.87
C ALA A 195 12.97 -30.96 7.77
N LYS A 196 11.77 -31.08 8.35
CA LYS A 196 11.37 -32.15 9.26
C LYS A 196 12.18 -32.20 10.56
N GLN A 197 12.74 -31.06 10.97
CA GLN A 197 13.35 -30.87 12.28
C GLN A 197 12.58 -29.85 13.11
N ARG A 198 12.70 -29.97 14.43
CA ARG A 198 12.17 -29.04 15.41
C ARG A 198 13.28 -28.57 16.35
N GLY A 199 13.37 -27.27 16.54
CA GLY A 199 14.33 -26.63 17.43
C GLY A 199 13.61 -25.78 18.46
N ILE A 200 13.97 -25.96 19.72
CA ILE A 200 13.42 -25.23 20.85
C ILE A 200 14.52 -24.36 21.44
N VAL A 201 14.23 -23.07 21.60
CA VAL A 201 15.07 -22.13 22.35
C VAL A 201 14.39 -21.86 23.69
N SER A 202 14.96 -22.40 24.77
CA SER A 202 14.43 -22.23 26.12
C SER A 202 14.55 -20.78 26.59
N ALA A 203 13.82 -20.43 27.66
CA ALA A 203 13.93 -19.11 28.30
C ALA A 203 15.36 -18.80 28.77
N GLU A 204 16.15 -19.82 29.12
CA GLU A 204 17.57 -19.70 29.48
C GLU A 204 18.51 -19.57 28.28
N ASN A 205 17.96 -19.41 27.06
CA ASN A 205 18.70 -19.25 25.81
C ASN A 205 19.55 -20.46 25.41
N ARG A 206 19.09 -21.67 25.76
CA ARG A 206 19.69 -22.92 25.28
C ARG A 206 18.86 -23.45 24.11
N VAL A 207 19.54 -24.01 23.12
CA VAL A 207 18.90 -24.62 21.95
C VAL A 207 18.96 -26.13 22.02
N GLU A 208 17.82 -26.76 21.85
CA GLU A 208 17.69 -28.22 21.83
C GLU A 208 16.95 -28.64 20.56
N LEU A 209 17.37 -29.76 19.97
CA LEU A 209 16.59 -30.39 18.91
C LEU A 209 15.59 -31.32 19.58
N ALA A 210 14.32 -31.09 19.31
CA ALA A 210 13.22 -31.86 19.86
C ALA A 210 12.65 -32.83 18.82
N GLU A 211 11.84 -33.78 19.29
CA GLU A 211 11.06 -34.62 18.40
C GLU A 211 10.09 -33.77 17.58
N TYR A 212 10.02 -34.10 16.29
CA TYR A 212 9.18 -33.40 15.33
C TYR A 212 7.71 -33.75 15.56
N GLU A 213 6.86 -32.73 15.69
CA GLU A 213 5.44 -32.87 15.98
C GLU A 213 4.67 -33.19 14.69
N VAL A 214 4.19 -34.42 14.57
CA VAL A 214 3.52 -34.89 13.35
C VAL A 214 2.10 -34.35 13.25
N LEU A 215 1.36 -34.31 14.36
CA LEU A 215 -0.06 -33.94 14.38
C LEU A 215 -0.32 -32.87 15.43
N SER A 216 -0.89 -31.76 14.98
CA SER A 216 -1.49 -30.73 15.83
C SER A 216 -2.70 -30.15 15.11
N ASP A 217 -3.68 -29.66 15.87
CA ASP A 217 -4.92 -29.07 15.32
C ASP A 217 -4.61 -27.94 14.33
N PHE A 218 -3.62 -27.11 14.68
CA PHE A 218 -3.23 -26.00 13.82
C PHE A 218 -2.56 -26.48 12.53
N LYS A 219 -1.72 -27.52 12.59
CA LYS A 219 -1.12 -28.11 11.40
C LYS A 219 -2.19 -28.75 10.49
N ALA A 220 -3.12 -29.51 11.07
CA ALA A 220 -4.23 -30.11 10.32
C ALA A 220 -5.11 -29.05 9.63
N TRP A 221 -5.40 -27.93 10.32
CA TRP A 221 -6.12 -26.80 9.71
C TRP A 221 -5.31 -26.19 8.55
N ASN A 222 -4.00 -26.02 8.70
CA ASN A 222 -3.13 -25.51 7.63
C ASN A 222 -3.11 -26.43 6.41
N GLU A 223 -3.01 -27.74 6.64
CA GLU A 223 -3.06 -28.76 5.59
C GLU A 223 -4.41 -28.76 4.89
N SER A 224 -5.52 -28.63 5.61
CA SER A 224 -6.87 -28.49 5.05
C SER A 224 -6.99 -27.27 4.13
N ILE A 225 -6.59 -26.07 4.58
CA ILE A 225 -6.61 -24.86 3.73
C ILE A 225 -5.72 -25.04 2.50
N ASN A 226 -4.56 -25.70 2.65
CA ASN A 226 -3.64 -25.94 1.56
C ASN A 226 -4.10 -27.05 0.60
N ALA A 227 -4.87 -28.04 1.05
CA ALA A 227 -5.38 -29.13 0.23
C ALA A 227 -6.38 -28.63 -0.81
N HIS A 228 -7.16 -27.60 -0.45
CA HIS A 228 -8.01 -26.90 -1.40
C HIS A 228 -7.20 -26.06 -2.40
N PHE A 229 -5.89 -25.87 -2.23
CA PHE A 229 -5.10 -25.01 -3.12
C PHE A 229 -4.81 -25.65 -4.49
N PRO A 230 -4.32 -26.90 -4.62
CA PRO A 230 -4.08 -27.56 -5.92
C PRO A 230 -5.33 -27.76 -6.79
N GLU A 231 -6.48 -28.11 -6.20
CA GLU A 231 -7.74 -28.31 -6.94
C GLU A 231 -8.19 -27.04 -7.68
N LEU A 232 -7.74 -25.86 -7.23
CA LEU A 232 -8.02 -24.56 -7.86
C LEU A 232 -7.07 -24.23 -9.02
N HIS A 233 -6.02 -25.04 -9.23
CA HIS A 233 -4.96 -24.79 -10.23
C HIS A 233 -4.90 -25.85 -11.34
N GLU A 234 -5.74 -26.89 -11.31
CA GLU A 234 -5.82 -27.86 -12.40
C GLU A 234 -6.46 -27.23 -13.66
N GLY A 235 -5.75 -27.31 -14.79
CA GLY A 235 -6.34 -27.08 -16.11
C GLY A 235 -6.47 -25.64 -16.62
N SER A 236 -5.92 -24.63 -15.95
CA SER A 236 -6.06 -23.24 -16.41
C SER A 236 -5.12 -22.87 -17.57
N TYR A 237 -5.59 -22.99 -18.83
CA TYR A 237 -4.89 -22.45 -20.00
C TYR A 237 -4.95 -20.92 -20.01
N LEU A 238 -4.04 -20.25 -19.30
CA LEU A 238 -3.93 -18.80 -19.36
C LEU A 238 -3.39 -18.34 -20.72
N PRO A 239 -3.94 -17.28 -21.34
CA PRO A 239 -3.41 -16.73 -22.58
C PRO A 239 -1.93 -16.31 -22.46
N LYS A 240 -1.14 -16.50 -23.52
CA LYS A 240 0.32 -16.17 -23.52
C LYS A 240 0.62 -14.75 -23.00
N PRO A 241 -0.12 -13.69 -23.38
CA PRO A 241 0.15 -12.34 -22.85
C PRO A 241 -0.01 -12.24 -21.33
N ILE A 242 -0.96 -12.97 -20.74
CA ILE A 242 -1.22 -12.99 -19.29
C ILE A 242 -0.12 -13.76 -18.53
N ARG A 243 0.64 -14.64 -19.18
CA ARG A 243 1.79 -15.31 -18.54
C ARG A 243 3.00 -14.38 -18.36
N ASN A 244 3.03 -13.26 -19.07
CA ASN A 244 4.15 -12.32 -19.11
C ASN A 244 3.90 -11.01 -18.32
N VAL A 245 2.79 -10.94 -17.58
CA VAL A 245 2.47 -9.82 -16.67
C VAL A 245 3.28 -9.91 -15.37
N SER A 246 3.07 -8.98 -14.44
CA SER A 246 3.73 -9.05 -13.14
C SER A 246 3.36 -10.34 -12.39
N LYS A 247 4.27 -10.81 -11.53
CA LYS A 247 4.10 -12.07 -10.79
C LYS A 247 2.79 -12.12 -10.00
N VAL A 248 2.40 -10.99 -9.38
CA VAL A 248 1.16 -10.88 -8.59
C VAL A 248 -0.08 -11.07 -9.46
N ILE A 249 -0.12 -10.44 -10.63
CA ILE A 249 -1.25 -10.60 -11.57
C ILE A 249 -1.28 -12.03 -12.11
N PHE A 250 -0.12 -12.64 -12.37
CA PHE A 250 -0.05 -14.02 -12.83
C PHE A 250 -0.52 -15.02 -11.77
N GLU A 251 -0.18 -14.81 -10.50
CA GLU A 251 -0.68 -15.61 -9.38
C GLU A 251 -2.19 -15.45 -9.20
N PHE A 252 -2.69 -14.21 -9.29
CA PHE A 252 -4.13 -13.96 -9.33
C PHE A 252 -4.82 -14.70 -10.48
N ALA A 253 -4.25 -14.60 -11.69
CA ALA A 253 -4.84 -15.21 -12.88
C ALA A 253 -4.94 -16.74 -12.73
N GLN A 254 -3.96 -17.36 -12.09
CA GLN A 254 -3.97 -18.80 -11.79
C GLN A 254 -4.96 -19.16 -10.68
N LYS A 255 -4.94 -18.42 -9.57
CA LYS A 255 -5.72 -18.77 -8.37
C LYS A 255 -7.20 -18.40 -8.51
N PHE A 256 -7.49 -17.18 -8.96
CA PHE A 256 -8.83 -16.60 -8.93
C PHE A 256 -9.41 -16.32 -10.31
N GLY A 257 -8.54 -16.16 -11.33
CA GLY A 257 -8.94 -15.72 -12.66
C GLY A 257 -10.05 -16.56 -13.27
N ASN A 258 -9.93 -17.89 -13.27
CA ASN A 258 -10.93 -18.78 -13.86
C ASN A 258 -12.03 -19.22 -12.86
N MET A 259 -11.75 -19.16 -11.56
CA MET A 259 -12.72 -19.55 -10.52
C MET A 259 -13.82 -18.50 -10.38
N HIS A 260 -13.45 -17.23 -10.45
CA HIS A 260 -14.36 -16.12 -10.21
C HIS A 260 -14.60 -15.27 -11.45
N GLY A 261 -14.16 -15.70 -12.63
CA GLY A 261 -14.35 -14.94 -13.85
C GLY A 261 -13.76 -15.59 -15.09
N GLU A 262 -13.59 -14.79 -16.11
CA GLU A 262 -13.03 -15.23 -17.39
C GLU A 262 -12.10 -14.18 -18.00
N TRP A 263 -11.09 -14.66 -18.71
CA TRP A 263 -10.22 -13.86 -19.55
C TRP A 263 -10.75 -13.83 -20.98
N LEU A 264 -10.97 -12.63 -21.52
CA LEU A 264 -11.49 -12.43 -22.87
C LEU A 264 -10.60 -11.50 -23.69
N TRP A 265 -10.61 -11.67 -25.00
CA TRP A 265 -9.95 -10.74 -25.92
C TRP A 265 -10.85 -9.55 -26.22
N HIS A 266 -10.29 -8.36 -26.13
CA HIS A 266 -10.91 -7.10 -26.51
C HIS A 266 -10.06 -6.42 -27.59
N ASP A 267 -10.66 -6.05 -28.72
CA ASP A 267 -9.89 -5.55 -29.87
C ASP A 267 -9.09 -4.27 -29.57
N LEU A 268 -9.62 -3.43 -28.68
CA LEU A 268 -8.92 -2.22 -28.26
C LEU A 268 -8.00 -2.43 -27.07
N TYR A 269 -8.30 -3.37 -26.17
CA TYR A 269 -7.63 -3.45 -24.86
C TYR A 269 -6.67 -4.63 -24.74
N GLY A 270 -6.73 -5.61 -25.64
CA GLY A 270 -6.05 -6.89 -25.51
C GLY A 270 -6.81 -7.83 -24.58
N TYR A 271 -6.08 -8.66 -23.82
CA TYR A 271 -6.72 -9.55 -22.85
C TYR A 271 -7.17 -8.76 -21.61
N VAL A 272 -8.46 -8.84 -21.34
CA VAL A 272 -9.13 -8.26 -20.17
C VAL A 272 -9.82 -9.37 -19.39
N TRP A 273 -10.11 -9.10 -18.13
CA TRP A 273 -10.83 -10.04 -17.28
C TRP A 273 -12.19 -9.49 -16.89
N ARG A 274 -13.17 -10.35 -16.65
CA ARG A 274 -14.42 -9.94 -16.02
C ARG A 274 -14.87 -10.99 -15.01
N PRO A 275 -15.53 -10.58 -13.92
CA PRO A 275 -15.97 -11.51 -12.90
C PRO A 275 -17.22 -12.28 -13.33
N TYR A 276 -17.34 -13.51 -12.86
CA TYR A 276 -18.61 -14.19 -12.72
C TYR A 276 -19.29 -13.62 -11.48
N LEU A 277 -20.49 -13.08 -11.66
CA LEU A 277 -21.29 -12.61 -10.55
C LEU A 277 -22.45 -13.55 -10.31
N ASN A 278 -22.75 -13.76 -9.03
CA ASN A 278 -23.81 -14.66 -8.58
C ASN A 278 -25.22 -14.14 -8.88
N ASP A 279 -25.38 -12.89 -9.33
CA ASP A 279 -26.70 -12.31 -9.63
C ASP A 279 -27.26 -12.73 -10.99
N TYR A 280 -26.50 -13.49 -11.80
CA TYR A 280 -26.81 -13.94 -13.17
C TYR A 280 -27.17 -12.82 -14.16
N ARG A 281 -27.15 -11.56 -13.72
CA ARG A 281 -27.54 -10.41 -14.55
C ARG A 281 -26.34 -9.79 -15.20
N TYR A 282 -25.13 -10.03 -14.70
CA TYR A 282 -23.90 -9.58 -15.33
C TYR A 282 -23.85 -10.03 -16.82
N PRO A 283 -23.55 -9.12 -17.77
CA PRO A 283 -23.05 -7.75 -17.59
C PRO A 283 -24.09 -6.64 -17.33
N TRP A 284 -25.39 -6.93 -17.31
CA TRP A 284 -26.52 -5.99 -17.16
C TRP A 284 -27.11 -5.91 -15.75
N GLY A 285 -26.37 -6.38 -14.75
CA GLY A 285 -26.74 -6.29 -13.34
C GLY A 285 -26.47 -4.91 -12.74
N THR A 286 -26.69 -4.79 -11.44
CA THR A 286 -26.42 -3.55 -10.67
C THR A 286 -25.00 -3.49 -10.11
N TRP A 287 -24.20 -4.54 -10.31
CA TRP A 287 -22.82 -4.57 -9.86
C TRP A 287 -21.93 -3.67 -10.71
N GLN A 288 -21.04 -2.96 -10.02
CA GLN A 288 -19.96 -2.19 -10.64
C GLN A 288 -18.75 -2.13 -9.69
N PRO A 289 -17.55 -1.84 -10.21
CA PRO A 289 -16.37 -1.70 -9.37
C PRO A 289 -16.56 -0.58 -8.33
N TYR A 290 -16.00 -0.79 -7.13
CA TYR A 290 -16.01 0.16 -6.01
C TYR A 290 -17.39 0.38 -5.38
N ILE A 291 -18.27 -0.62 -5.44
CA ILE A 291 -19.55 -0.63 -4.71
C ILE A 291 -19.57 -1.62 -3.56
N ASN A 292 -19.08 -2.85 -3.74
CA ASN A 292 -19.12 -3.90 -2.72
C ASN A 292 -17.83 -3.92 -1.90
N GLY A 293 -17.77 -3.07 -0.88
CA GLY A 293 -16.62 -2.93 -0.02
C GLY A 293 -16.74 -1.73 0.91
N SER A 294 -15.61 -1.30 1.46
CA SER A 294 -15.54 -0.13 2.32
C SER A 294 -14.28 0.70 2.02
N TRP A 295 -14.34 1.99 2.36
CA TRP A 295 -13.18 2.85 2.35
C TRP A 295 -12.55 2.88 3.75
N THR A 296 -11.22 2.73 3.81
CA THR A 296 -10.46 2.88 5.04
C THR A 296 -9.30 3.88 4.87
N SER A 297 -8.70 4.29 5.98
CA SER A 297 -7.44 5.03 5.99
C SER A 297 -6.29 4.04 6.17
N SER A 298 -5.39 3.97 5.20
CA SER A 298 -4.17 3.17 5.29
C SER A 298 -2.98 3.96 4.71
N GLY A 299 -1.88 4.03 5.45
CA GLY A 299 -0.70 4.80 5.03
C GLY A 299 -0.95 6.31 4.83
N GLY A 300 -2.03 6.87 5.41
CA GLY A 300 -2.44 8.26 5.19
C GLY A 300 -3.14 8.51 3.84
N GLU A 301 -3.59 7.45 3.17
CA GLU A 301 -4.36 7.52 1.92
C GLU A 301 -5.71 6.81 2.07
N LEU A 302 -6.68 7.17 1.21
CA LEU A 302 -7.92 6.41 1.10
C LEU A 302 -7.64 5.10 0.38
N PHE A 303 -8.01 4.01 1.03
CA PHE A 303 -7.80 2.66 0.54
C PHE A 303 -9.13 1.95 0.38
N TRP A 304 -9.37 1.35 -0.78
CA TRP A 304 -10.56 0.55 -1.02
C TRP A 304 -10.36 -0.87 -0.49
N VAL A 305 -11.26 -1.33 0.38
CA VAL A 305 -11.27 -2.69 0.93
C VAL A 305 -12.40 -3.46 0.25
N PRO A 306 -12.12 -4.25 -0.79
CA PRO A 306 -13.15 -4.99 -1.50
C PRO A 306 -13.67 -6.15 -0.65
N SER A 307 -14.97 -6.40 -0.71
CA SER A 307 -15.57 -7.58 -0.07
C SER A 307 -15.47 -8.83 -0.95
N GLU A 308 -15.13 -8.69 -2.23
CA GLU A 308 -14.95 -9.82 -3.14
C GLU A 308 -13.62 -10.57 -2.85
N PRO A 309 -13.62 -11.92 -2.76
CA PRO A 309 -12.41 -12.70 -2.49
C PRO A 309 -11.29 -12.53 -3.52
N TRP A 310 -11.65 -12.24 -4.76
CA TRP A 310 -10.73 -11.97 -5.86
C TRP A 310 -10.29 -10.51 -5.90
N GLY A 311 -10.87 -9.63 -5.08
CA GLY A 311 -10.85 -8.18 -5.26
C GLY A 311 -9.47 -7.51 -5.13
N TRP A 312 -8.58 -8.03 -4.28
CA TRP A 312 -7.29 -7.39 -3.99
C TRP A 312 -6.52 -6.99 -5.26
N VAL A 313 -6.35 -7.91 -6.21
CA VAL A 313 -5.58 -7.62 -7.41
C VAL A 313 -6.34 -6.71 -8.39
N PRO A 314 -7.59 -6.99 -8.80
CA PRO A 314 -8.29 -6.15 -9.78
C PRO A 314 -8.58 -4.72 -9.33
N TYR A 315 -8.73 -4.48 -8.02
CA TYR A 315 -8.98 -3.13 -7.50
C TYR A 315 -7.69 -2.29 -7.32
N HIS A 316 -6.53 -2.93 -7.16
CA HIS A 316 -5.28 -2.21 -6.90
C HIS A 316 -4.27 -2.25 -8.05
N LEU A 317 -4.31 -3.25 -8.94
CA LEU A 317 -3.33 -3.49 -10.01
C LEU A 317 -3.95 -3.42 -11.41
N GLY A 318 -4.60 -2.31 -11.74
CA GLY A 318 -5.18 -2.10 -13.06
C GLY A 318 -6.36 -1.14 -13.01
N ILE A 319 -7.06 -1.00 -14.13
CA ILE A 319 -8.23 -0.13 -14.22
C ILE A 319 -9.43 -0.91 -14.72
N TRP A 320 -10.62 -0.45 -14.36
CA TRP A 320 -11.86 -0.98 -14.89
C TRP A 320 -12.38 -0.10 -16.03
N MET A 321 -12.82 -0.73 -17.11
CA MET A 321 -13.45 -0.07 -18.24
C MET A 321 -14.87 -0.60 -18.40
N TRP A 322 -15.82 0.29 -18.67
CA TRP A 322 -17.16 -0.10 -19.06
C TRP A 322 -17.22 -0.31 -20.57
N ASP A 323 -17.78 -1.44 -21.00
CA ASP A 323 -18.09 -1.73 -22.38
C ASP A 323 -19.58 -2.08 -22.51
N LYS A 324 -20.30 -1.38 -23.39
CA LYS A 324 -21.76 -1.57 -23.56
C LYS A 324 -22.16 -2.97 -24.01
N SER A 325 -21.26 -3.79 -24.57
CA SER A 325 -21.54 -5.16 -25.00
C SER A 325 -21.06 -6.22 -24.01
N LYS A 326 -20.04 -5.91 -23.20
CA LYS A 326 -19.34 -6.88 -22.32
C LYS A 326 -19.49 -6.58 -20.83
N GLY A 327 -19.99 -5.40 -20.48
CA GLY A 327 -20.05 -4.88 -19.12
C GLY A 327 -18.71 -4.34 -18.63
N TRP A 328 -18.50 -4.42 -17.33
CA TRP A 328 -17.27 -4.00 -16.66
C TRP A 328 -16.13 -4.99 -16.89
N VAL A 329 -15.09 -4.56 -17.59
CA VAL A 329 -13.87 -5.35 -17.84
C VAL A 329 -12.67 -4.73 -17.15
N TRP A 330 -11.85 -5.58 -16.52
CA TRP A 330 -10.61 -5.19 -15.88
C TRP A 330 -9.44 -5.28 -16.85
N LEU A 331 -8.68 -4.19 -16.95
CA LEU A 331 -7.42 -4.08 -17.67
C LEU A 331 -6.28 -4.18 -16.65
N PRO A 332 -5.48 -5.27 -16.66
CA PRO A 332 -4.38 -5.43 -15.73
C PRO A 332 -3.28 -4.37 -15.90
N GLY A 333 -2.66 -3.94 -14.80
CA GLY A 333 -1.58 -2.96 -14.78
C GLY A 333 -0.55 -3.23 -13.69
N SER A 334 0.73 -2.99 -13.98
CA SER A 334 1.81 -3.31 -13.04
C SER A 334 2.05 -2.26 -11.95
N ILE A 335 1.17 -1.27 -11.82
CA ILE A 335 1.28 -0.16 -10.86
C ILE A 335 0.17 -0.36 -9.83
N PHE A 336 0.53 -0.35 -8.55
CA PHE A 336 -0.39 -0.49 -7.44
C PHE A 336 -0.88 0.87 -6.95
N ALA A 337 -2.19 1.01 -6.79
CA ALA A 337 -2.80 2.15 -6.14
C ALA A 337 -3.75 1.66 -5.03
N PRO A 338 -3.86 2.39 -3.89
CA PRO A 338 -4.88 2.14 -2.88
C PRO A 338 -6.31 2.06 -3.46
N ALA A 339 -6.56 2.79 -4.56
CA ALA A 339 -7.69 2.60 -5.45
C ALA A 339 -7.42 3.31 -6.78
N TRP A 340 -7.89 2.74 -7.89
CA TRP A 340 -7.91 3.41 -9.20
C TRP A 340 -9.24 4.13 -9.40
N VAL A 341 -9.40 5.25 -8.68
CA VAL A 341 -10.67 5.97 -8.55
C VAL A 341 -10.47 7.47 -8.73
N VAL A 342 -11.47 8.11 -9.34
CA VAL A 342 -11.64 9.57 -9.30
C VAL A 342 -12.73 9.89 -8.29
N TRP A 343 -12.38 10.72 -7.30
CA TRP A 343 -13.30 11.33 -6.36
C TRP A 343 -13.85 12.63 -6.91
N GLU A 344 -15.12 12.90 -6.67
CA GLU A 344 -15.82 14.10 -7.09
C GLU A 344 -16.81 14.52 -6.01
N SER A 345 -17.20 15.79 -6.00
CA SER A 345 -18.19 16.33 -5.07
C SER A 345 -19.33 16.92 -5.86
N PHE A 346 -20.54 16.44 -5.60
CA PHE A 346 -21.72 16.87 -6.32
C PHE A 346 -22.90 17.08 -5.37
N SER A 347 -23.51 18.27 -5.40
CA SER A 347 -24.61 18.66 -4.50
C SER A 347 -24.34 18.31 -3.02
N GLY A 348 -23.11 18.52 -2.56
CA GLY A 348 -22.68 18.22 -1.19
C GLY A 348 -22.48 16.74 -0.86
N MET A 349 -22.64 15.82 -1.81
CA MET A 349 -22.41 14.38 -1.67
C MET A 349 -20.97 14.00 -1.99
N TYR A 350 -20.53 12.83 -1.49
CA TYR A 350 -19.34 12.18 -1.99
C TYR A 350 -19.71 11.34 -3.21
N CYS A 351 -18.97 11.56 -4.29
CA CYS A 351 -19.11 10.81 -5.52
C CYS A 351 -17.76 10.18 -5.87
N TRP A 352 -17.78 8.96 -6.38
CA TRP A 352 -16.57 8.35 -6.93
C TRP A 352 -16.88 7.40 -8.06
N ARG A 353 -15.89 7.21 -8.93
CA ARG A 353 -15.97 6.32 -10.08
C ARG A 353 -14.61 5.70 -10.38
N PRO A 354 -14.56 4.56 -11.08
CA PRO A 354 -13.29 4.05 -11.60
C PRO A 354 -12.54 5.09 -12.42
N TYR A 355 -11.21 5.01 -12.38
CA TYR A 355 -10.32 5.71 -13.29
C TYR A 355 -10.30 4.99 -14.63
N TYR A 356 -10.50 5.71 -15.73
CA TYR A 356 -10.59 5.14 -17.08
C TYR A 356 -9.39 5.52 -17.96
N LEU A 357 -9.23 4.85 -19.10
CA LEU A 357 -8.28 5.27 -20.14
C LEU A 357 -8.51 6.72 -20.59
N TYR A 358 -9.77 7.17 -20.56
CA TYR A 358 -10.18 8.50 -20.97
C TYR A 358 -9.64 9.60 -20.04
N ASP A 359 -9.37 9.30 -18.77
CA ASP A 359 -8.86 10.29 -17.79
C ASP A 359 -7.41 10.70 -18.07
N TRP A 360 -6.69 9.94 -18.90
CA TRP A 360 -5.38 10.33 -19.44
C TRP A 360 -5.46 11.19 -20.70
N MET A 361 -6.65 11.37 -21.28
CA MET A 361 -6.85 12.17 -22.50
C MET A 361 -7.07 13.64 -22.17
N TYR A 362 -6.39 14.51 -22.93
CA TYR A 362 -6.62 15.95 -22.87
C TYR A 362 -8.01 16.29 -23.45
N GLY A 363 -8.77 17.16 -22.79
CA GLY A 363 -10.14 17.55 -23.19
C GLY A 363 -11.23 16.67 -22.59
N PHE A 364 -10.89 15.51 -22.02
CA PHE A 364 -11.85 14.63 -21.33
C PHE A 364 -12.16 15.11 -19.90
N ASP A 365 -11.35 16.03 -19.37
CA ASP A 365 -11.67 16.83 -18.19
C ASP A 365 -12.95 17.66 -18.36
N SER A 366 -13.19 18.17 -19.57
CA SER A 366 -14.43 18.89 -19.90
C SER A 366 -15.66 17.98 -19.89
N PHE A 367 -15.52 16.70 -20.27
CA PHE A 367 -16.60 15.71 -20.20
C PHE A 367 -17.12 15.55 -18.76
N TRP A 368 -16.21 15.39 -17.80
CA TRP A 368 -16.56 15.33 -16.38
C TRP A 368 -16.99 16.68 -15.81
N GLY A 369 -16.37 17.77 -16.26
CA GLY A 369 -16.74 19.14 -15.88
C GLY A 369 -18.17 19.51 -16.28
N SER A 370 -18.61 19.13 -17.49
CA SER A 370 -20.00 19.31 -17.93
C SER A 370 -20.97 18.46 -17.10
N PHE A 371 -20.58 17.24 -16.75
CA PHE A 371 -21.39 16.34 -15.91
C PHE A 371 -21.58 16.89 -14.48
N TYR A 372 -20.51 17.35 -13.82
CA TYR A 372 -20.57 17.78 -12.41
C TYR A 372 -20.78 19.28 -12.20
N GLY A 373 -20.41 20.14 -13.15
CA GLY A 373 -20.40 21.61 -13.01
C GLY A 373 -21.38 22.38 -13.91
N GLY A 374 -21.84 21.81 -15.03
CA GLY A 374 -22.76 22.47 -15.96
C GLY A 374 -24.25 22.38 -15.57
N GLY A 375 -24.57 21.64 -14.51
CA GLY A 375 -25.92 21.15 -14.25
C GLY A 375 -26.31 20.06 -15.26
N PHE A 376 -27.13 19.10 -14.81
CA PHE A 376 -27.51 17.93 -15.61
C PHE A 376 -28.22 18.22 -16.95
N TYR A 377 -28.46 19.48 -17.31
CA TYR A 377 -29.02 19.90 -18.60
C TYR A 377 -28.10 19.61 -19.81
N SER A 378 -26.79 19.43 -19.59
CA SER A 378 -25.86 19.03 -20.66
C SER A 378 -25.93 17.52 -20.99
N TYR A 379 -26.79 16.74 -20.31
CA TYR A 379 -26.91 15.28 -20.46
C TYR A 379 -27.28 14.86 -21.89
N TYR A 380 -28.02 15.69 -22.64
CA TYR A 380 -28.32 15.43 -24.05
C TYR A 380 -27.31 16.03 -25.04
N ASN A 381 -26.35 16.83 -24.55
CA ASN A 381 -25.32 17.42 -25.38
C ASN A 381 -24.14 17.91 -24.52
N PRO A 382 -23.15 17.04 -24.19
CA PRO A 382 -21.93 17.47 -23.49
C PRO A 382 -21.08 18.48 -24.29
N PHE A 383 -21.51 18.82 -25.52
CA PHE A 383 -20.87 19.75 -26.46
C PHE A 383 -21.76 20.96 -26.87
N GLY A 384 -22.90 21.17 -26.22
CA GLY A 384 -23.73 22.39 -26.32
C GLY A 384 -24.72 22.45 -27.51
N PRO A 385 -25.81 23.26 -27.40
CA PRO A 385 -27.08 23.06 -28.12
C PRO A 385 -27.07 23.22 -29.65
N ASN A 386 -25.94 23.56 -30.27
CA ASN A 386 -25.81 23.82 -31.71
C ASN A 386 -24.59 23.13 -32.36
N GLN A 387 -24.04 22.06 -31.78
CA GLN A 387 -22.91 21.33 -32.36
C GLN A 387 -23.27 19.87 -32.68
N LEU A 388 -23.82 19.62 -33.87
CA LEU A 388 -23.84 18.31 -34.51
C LEU A 388 -22.44 18.03 -35.07
N PHE A 389 -21.60 17.37 -34.26
CA PHE A 389 -20.17 17.15 -34.50
C PHE A 389 -19.33 18.44 -34.53
N PRO A 390 -18.03 18.38 -34.19
CA PRO A 390 -17.13 19.51 -34.36
C PRO A 390 -16.99 19.81 -35.85
N GLN A 391 -17.76 20.77 -36.37
CA GLN A 391 -17.40 21.41 -37.64
C GLN A 391 -16.29 22.44 -37.39
N PRO A 392 -15.32 22.53 -38.30
CA PRO A 392 -13.97 22.97 -38.02
C PRO A 392 -13.89 24.50 -37.92
N SER A 393 -13.98 25.05 -36.72
CA SER A 393 -13.46 26.40 -36.49
C SER A 393 -12.10 26.29 -35.81
N ARG A 394 -11.06 26.17 -36.65
CA ARG A 394 -9.65 26.61 -36.44
C ARG A 394 -9.23 26.60 -34.96
N GLU A 395 -8.82 25.50 -34.34
CA GLU A 395 -7.70 24.63 -34.67
C GLU A 395 -8.04 23.19 -34.25
N ILE A 396 -8.50 22.39 -35.20
CA ILE A 396 -8.37 20.94 -35.08
C ILE A 396 -6.86 20.67 -35.16
N ILE A 397 -6.29 20.11 -34.09
CA ILE A 397 -4.88 19.74 -34.04
C ILE A 397 -4.68 18.53 -34.97
N TYR A 398 -4.40 18.78 -36.25
CA TYR A 398 -4.08 17.74 -37.24
C TYR A 398 -2.69 17.10 -37.01
N SER A 399 -1.84 17.72 -36.19
CA SER A 399 -0.59 17.16 -35.68
C SER A 399 -0.30 17.72 -34.29
N ILE A 400 -0.04 16.84 -33.31
CA ILE A 400 0.39 17.26 -31.98
C ILE A 400 1.83 17.73 -32.11
N ARG A 401 2.09 19.02 -31.89
CA ARG A 401 3.47 19.53 -31.82
C ARG A 401 4.13 19.03 -30.52
N GLN A 402 5.43 18.76 -30.56
CA GLN A 402 6.19 18.11 -29.47
C GLN A 402 6.18 18.93 -28.16
N ASP A 403 5.90 20.22 -28.25
CA ASP A 403 5.70 21.18 -27.16
C ASP A 403 4.31 21.09 -26.50
N GLN A 404 3.25 20.74 -27.26
CA GLN A 404 1.90 20.47 -26.74
C GLN A 404 1.82 19.16 -25.93
N LEU A 405 2.84 18.31 -26.03
CA LEU A 405 3.03 17.13 -25.17
C LEU A 405 3.62 17.47 -23.79
N LYS A 406 3.97 18.75 -23.53
CA LYS A 406 4.43 19.20 -22.21
C LYS A 406 3.22 19.64 -21.38
N LYS A 407 2.72 18.72 -20.56
CA LYS A 407 1.75 19.03 -19.50
C LYS A 407 2.39 19.99 -18.49
N ASN A 408 1.71 21.09 -18.14
CA ASN A 408 2.00 21.84 -16.91
C ASN A 408 1.31 21.23 -15.67
N ALA A 409 0.36 20.30 -15.84
CA ALA A 409 -0.28 19.57 -14.74
C ALA A 409 -0.35 18.06 -15.04
N SER A 410 0.48 17.27 -14.36
CA SER A 410 0.50 15.80 -14.45
C SER A 410 -0.87 15.19 -14.11
N PRO A 411 -1.32 14.13 -14.80
CA PRO A 411 -2.53 13.39 -14.38
C PRO A 411 -2.34 12.86 -12.94
N SER A 412 -3.44 12.73 -12.19
CA SER A 412 -3.39 12.33 -10.77
C SER A 412 -2.84 10.92 -10.56
N LEU A 413 -3.08 10.00 -11.51
CA LEU A 413 -2.55 8.64 -11.51
C LEU A 413 -1.64 8.40 -12.73
N PRO A 414 -0.47 7.75 -12.56
CA PRO A 414 0.44 7.44 -13.66
C PRO A 414 -0.08 6.27 -14.51
N MET A 415 0.11 6.34 -15.82
CA MET A 415 -0.29 5.26 -16.74
C MET A 415 0.68 4.07 -16.68
N PRO A 416 0.21 2.84 -16.39
CA PRO A 416 1.00 1.63 -16.55
C PRO A 416 1.49 1.44 -17.99
N LYS A 417 2.68 0.86 -18.18
CA LYS A 417 3.27 0.69 -19.52
C LYS A 417 2.43 -0.24 -20.40
N GLU A 418 1.79 -1.22 -19.79
CA GLU A 418 0.92 -2.22 -20.40
C GLU A 418 -0.30 -1.57 -21.09
N MET A 419 -0.78 -0.45 -20.54
CA MET A 419 -1.98 0.24 -21.01
C MET A 419 -1.72 1.19 -22.19
N LYS A 420 -0.46 1.51 -22.52
CA LYS A 420 -0.13 2.48 -23.59
C LYS A 420 -0.71 2.07 -24.95
N LYS A 421 -0.68 0.77 -25.28
CA LYS A 421 -1.23 0.25 -26.53
C LYS A 421 -2.76 0.39 -26.54
N ALA A 422 -3.41 0.01 -25.44
CA ALA A 422 -4.86 0.13 -25.29
C ALA A 422 -5.33 1.59 -25.36
N PHE A 423 -4.60 2.49 -24.70
CA PHE A 423 -4.82 3.93 -24.77
C PHE A 423 -4.73 4.46 -26.20
N GLY A 424 -3.66 4.12 -26.93
CA GLY A 424 -3.47 4.56 -28.32
C GLY A 424 -4.55 4.04 -29.27
N ALA A 425 -4.95 2.76 -29.13
CA ALA A 425 -6.02 2.16 -29.92
C ALA A 425 -7.38 2.83 -29.64
N THR A 426 -7.69 3.07 -28.37
CA THR A 426 -8.92 3.75 -27.94
C THR A 426 -8.99 5.19 -28.45
N LEU A 427 -7.87 5.93 -28.35
CA LEU A 427 -7.77 7.28 -28.89
C LEU A 427 -8.02 7.31 -30.41
N ALA A 428 -7.44 6.36 -31.13
CA ALA A 428 -7.63 6.25 -32.58
C ALA A 428 -9.08 5.89 -32.94
N ALA A 429 -9.73 5.01 -32.17
CA ALA A 429 -11.13 4.63 -32.37
C ALA A 429 -12.08 5.81 -32.15
N LEU A 430 -11.89 6.57 -31.06
CA LEU A 430 -12.67 7.79 -30.79
C LEU A 430 -12.51 8.82 -31.91
N LYS A 431 -11.28 9.05 -32.40
CA LYS A 431 -11.02 9.97 -33.51
C LYS A 431 -11.71 9.57 -34.82
N ARG A 432 -11.98 8.28 -35.02
CA ARG A 432 -12.73 7.76 -36.18
C ARG A 432 -14.25 7.76 -35.97
N GLY A 433 -14.75 8.16 -34.80
CA GLY A 433 -16.18 8.11 -34.48
C GLY A 433 -16.70 6.68 -34.31
N ASP A 434 -15.88 5.77 -33.80
CA ASP A 434 -16.27 4.37 -33.55
C ASP A 434 -17.48 4.31 -32.60
N GLN A 435 -18.60 3.82 -33.12
CA GLN A 435 -19.88 3.82 -32.41
C GLN A 435 -19.88 2.93 -31.16
N ALA A 436 -19.12 1.83 -31.16
CA ALA A 436 -19.04 0.96 -29.99
C ALA A 436 -18.36 1.71 -28.83
N VAL A 437 -17.25 2.38 -29.09
CA VAL A 437 -16.52 3.15 -28.07
C VAL A 437 -17.33 4.36 -27.60
N LEU A 438 -17.97 5.08 -28.52
CA LEU A 438 -18.84 6.21 -28.17
C LEU A 438 -19.99 5.76 -27.27
N SER A 439 -20.65 4.65 -27.60
CA SER A 439 -21.75 4.12 -26.79
C SER A 439 -21.31 3.68 -25.39
N SER A 440 -20.07 3.21 -25.23
CA SER A 440 -19.49 2.90 -23.92
C SER A 440 -19.19 4.18 -23.12
N VAL A 441 -18.71 5.25 -23.77
CA VAL A 441 -18.48 6.56 -23.13
C VAL A 441 -19.80 7.19 -22.68
N GLU A 442 -20.85 7.11 -23.51
CA GLU A 442 -22.19 7.60 -23.19
C GLU A 442 -22.82 6.89 -21.99
N GLY A 443 -22.41 5.65 -21.69
CA GLY A 443 -22.87 4.91 -20.50
C GLY A 443 -22.20 5.33 -19.18
N LEU A 444 -20.98 5.88 -19.22
CA LEU A 444 -20.20 6.21 -18.01
C LEU A 444 -20.90 7.13 -17.00
N PRO A 445 -21.70 8.14 -17.41
CA PRO A 445 -22.48 8.98 -16.50
C PRO A 445 -23.41 8.23 -15.53
N HIS A 446 -23.83 7.01 -15.85
CA HIS A 446 -24.72 6.20 -15.01
C HIS A 446 -23.98 5.38 -13.93
N HIS A 447 -22.65 5.40 -13.96
CA HIS A 447 -21.79 4.56 -13.13
C HIS A 447 -21.03 5.23 -11.96
N PRO A 448 -21.15 6.53 -11.65
CA PRO A 448 -20.64 7.05 -10.39
C PRO A 448 -21.42 6.49 -9.19
N VAL A 449 -20.69 6.12 -8.15
CA VAL A 449 -21.27 5.87 -6.82
C VAL A 449 -21.47 7.21 -6.14
N MET A 450 -22.68 7.47 -5.65
CA MET A 450 -23.04 8.76 -5.03
C MET A 450 -23.72 8.51 -3.69
N VAL A 451 -23.14 9.09 -2.62
CA VAL A 451 -23.64 8.92 -1.26
C VAL A 451 -23.58 10.24 -0.49
N LYS A 452 -24.60 10.50 0.33
CA LYS A 452 -24.58 11.64 1.25
C LYS A 452 -23.42 11.49 2.23
N LYS A 453 -22.74 12.58 2.56
CA LYS A 453 -21.56 12.53 3.45
C LYS A 453 -21.83 11.89 4.81
N GLN A 454 -23.02 12.11 5.36
CA GLN A 454 -23.45 11.50 6.63
C GLN A 454 -23.61 9.98 6.57
N ASP A 455 -23.89 9.44 5.38
CA ASP A 455 -24.12 8.01 5.15
C ASP A 455 -22.84 7.27 4.72
N PHE A 456 -21.76 8.00 4.39
CA PHE A 456 -20.50 7.46 3.88
C PHE A 456 -19.87 6.38 4.75
N LEU A 457 -19.93 6.55 6.08
CA LEU A 457 -19.39 5.58 7.06
C LEU A 457 -20.49 4.78 7.75
N SER A 458 -21.74 4.88 7.29
CA SER A 458 -22.83 4.12 7.89
C SER A 458 -22.74 2.64 7.52
N PRO A 459 -23.17 1.73 8.40
CA PRO A 459 -23.33 0.33 8.05
C PRO A 459 -24.23 0.22 6.81
N ARG A 460 -23.84 -0.64 5.86
CA ARG A 460 -24.57 -0.86 4.60
C ARG A 460 -24.79 0.42 3.78
N TRP A 461 -23.81 1.32 3.75
CA TRP A 461 -23.86 2.54 2.93
C TRP A 461 -24.17 2.27 1.45
N GLN A 462 -23.87 1.06 0.95
CA GLN A 462 -24.18 0.61 -0.41
C GLN A 462 -25.68 0.65 -0.72
N GLU A 463 -26.53 0.34 0.27
CA GLU A 463 -28.00 0.40 0.14
C GLU A 463 -28.52 1.84 0.07
N LYS A 464 -27.67 2.80 0.45
CA LYS A 464 -27.98 4.24 0.46
C LYS A 464 -27.38 4.99 -0.73
N VAL A 465 -26.79 4.27 -1.68
CA VAL A 465 -26.32 4.84 -2.94
C VAL A 465 -27.52 5.41 -3.69
N ILE A 466 -27.39 6.63 -4.15
CA ILE A 466 -28.46 7.33 -4.87
C ILE A 466 -28.28 7.05 -6.37
N PRO A 467 -29.25 6.39 -7.03
CA PRO A 467 -29.18 6.14 -8.46
C PRO A 467 -29.18 7.45 -9.25
N PHE A 468 -28.45 7.45 -10.36
CA PHE A 468 -28.32 8.61 -11.24
C PHE A 468 -29.68 9.20 -11.65
N ASP A 469 -30.60 8.35 -12.13
CA ASP A 469 -31.89 8.79 -12.68
C ASP A 469 -32.79 9.47 -11.63
N ARG A 470 -32.66 9.09 -10.36
CA ARG A 470 -33.39 9.73 -9.26
C ARG A 470 -32.82 11.13 -9.00
N LEU A 471 -31.49 11.22 -8.92
CA LEU A 471 -30.79 12.46 -8.62
C LEU A 471 -30.98 13.50 -9.74
N ALA A 472 -30.98 13.07 -11.00
CA ALA A 472 -31.25 13.93 -12.15
C ALA A 472 -32.61 14.64 -12.02
N LYS A 473 -33.67 13.89 -11.66
CA LYS A 473 -35.01 14.44 -11.42
C LYS A 473 -35.06 15.39 -10.22
N GLU A 474 -34.39 15.04 -9.13
CA GLU A 474 -34.34 15.89 -7.92
C GLU A 474 -33.65 17.23 -8.21
N ILE A 475 -32.62 17.24 -9.07
CA ILE A 475 -31.87 18.45 -9.38
C ILE A 475 -32.55 19.31 -10.44
N GLU A 476 -33.26 18.72 -11.40
CA GLU A 476 -34.14 19.46 -12.30
C GLU A 476 -35.13 20.35 -11.52
N ALA A 477 -35.56 19.91 -10.34
CA ALA A 477 -36.45 20.67 -9.45
C ALA A 477 -35.76 21.78 -8.62
N VAL A 478 -34.42 21.85 -8.56
CA VAL A 478 -33.67 22.87 -7.78
C VAL A 478 -33.33 24.10 -8.63
N PRO A 479 -33.59 25.35 -8.21
CA PRO A 479 -33.28 26.55 -8.99
C PRO A 479 -31.79 26.66 -9.40
N GLN A 480 -31.54 27.15 -10.62
CA GLN A 480 -30.22 27.22 -11.26
C GLN A 480 -29.14 27.96 -10.43
N ALA A 481 -29.54 28.93 -9.60
CA ALA A 481 -28.65 29.71 -8.73
C ALA A 481 -28.02 28.90 -7.57
N ALA A 482 -28.60 27.76 -7.18
CA ALA A 482 -28.03 26.86 -6.17
C ALA A 482 -27.14 25.76 -6.77
N ARG A 483 -27.07 25.67 -8.11
CA ARG A 483 -26.32 24.63 -8.84
C ARG A 483 -24.84 25.01 -9.11
N SER A 484 -24.42 26.22 -8.74
CA SER A 484 -23.13 26.82 -9.12
C SER A 484 -22.01 26.63 -8.08
N ALA A 485 -21.75 25.39 -7.67
CA ALA A 485 -20.49 25.09 -6.99
C ALA A 485 -19.43 24.75 -8.03
N SER A 486 -18.30 25.48 -8.05
CA SER A 486 -17.17 25.13 -8.90
C SER A 486 -16.73 23.69 -8.63
N PRO A 487 -16.43 22.89 -9.67
CA PRO A 487 -15.94 21.53 -9.50
C PRO A 487 -14.73 21.51 -8.57
N ARG A 488 -14.80 20.71 -7.50
CA ARG A 488 -13.67 20.53 -6.58
C ARG A 488 -12.67 19.57 -7.22
N ARG A 489 -11.37 19.80 -7.01
CA ARG A 489 -10.35 18.84 -7.46
C ARG A 489 -10.55 17.51 -6.75
N SER A 490 -10.37 16.42 -7.49
CA SER A 490 -10.51 15.07 -6.97
C SER A 490 -9.70 14.81 -5.68
N ALA A 491 -8.44 15.27 -5.66
CA ALA A 491 -7.57 15.14 -4.49
C ALA A 491 -8.07 15.89 -3.24
N ASP A 492 -8.86 16.94 -3.40
CA ASP A 492 -9.41 17.70 -2.27
C ASP A 492 -10.66 17.03 -1.70
N VAL A 493 -11.44 16.35 -2.55
CA VAL A 493 -12.59 15.56 -2.12
C VAL A 493 -12.13 14.28 -1.42
N SER A 494 -11.17 13.56 -2.00
CA SER A 494 -10.60 12.36 -1.36
C SER A 494 -9.98 12.68 0.00
N ARG A 495 -9.27 13.81 0.13
CA ARG A 495 -8.72 14.26 1.42
C ARG A 495 -9.80 14.64 2.44
N ASP A 496 -10.95 15.15 1.99
CA ASP A 496 -12.09 15.44 2.86
C ASP A 496 -12.74 14.14 3.38
N ALA A 497 -12.92 13.15 2.52
CA ALA A 497 -13.42 11.83 2.89
C ALA A 497 -12.43 11.09 3.84
N LEU A 498 -11.12 11.17 3.57
CA LEU A 498 -10.08 10.63 4.46
C LEU A 498 -10.17 11.21 5.87
N ARG A 499 -10.24 12.55 5.99
CA ARG A 499 -10.39 13.22 7.28
C ARG A 499 -11.68 12.82 8.00
N THR A 500 -12.73 12.47 7.26
CA THR A 500 -13.98 11.99 7.85
C THR A 500 -13.77 10.62 8.52
N ILE A 501 -13.05 9.71 7.87
CA ILE A 501 -12.64 8.42 8.46
C ILE A 501 -11.77 8.65 9.70
N GLU A 502 -10.71 9.45 9.57
CA GLU A 502 -9.78 9.72 10.67
C GLU A 502 -10.47 10.37 11.88
N ARG A 503 -11.42 11.29 11.66
CA ARG A 503 -12.24 11.86 12.74
C ARG A 503 -13.12 10.82 13.41
N SER A 504 -13.74 9.92 12.64
CA SER A 504 -14.56 8.84 13.21
C SER A 504 -13.73 7.93 14.11
N HIS A 505 -12.50 7.62 13.68
CA HIS A 505 -11.52 6.84 14.41
C HIS A 505 -11.10 7.54 15.72
N LEU A 506 -10.76 8.83 15.65
CA LEU A 506 -10.42 9.63 16.83
C LEU A 506 -11.57 9.70 17.85
N ILE A 507 -12.81 9.84 17.38
CA ILE A 507 -13.99 9.83 18.25
C ILE A 507 -14.14 8.48 18.95
N ALA A 508 -13.94 7.37 18.23
CA ALA A 508 -13.96 6.02 18.81
C ALA A 508 -12.85 5.85 19.87
N ASP A 509 -11.64 6.32 19.58
CA ASP A 509 -10.51 6.28 20.51
C ASP A 509 -10.78 7.12 21.78
N ILE A 510 -11.32 8.34 21.65
CA ILE A 510 -11.71 9.18 22.80
C ILE A 510 -12.78 8.50 23.65
N LYS A 511 -13.79 7.90 23.01
CA LYS A 511 -14.86 7.17 23.72
C LYS A 511 -14.32 5.97 24.49
N SER A 512 -13.31 5.26 23.96
CA SER A 512 -12.70 4.12 24.64
C SER A 512 -12.01 4.49 25.95
N VAL A 513 -11.46 5.70 26.06
CA VAL A 513 -10.81 6.22 27.28
C VAL A 513 -11.83 6.73 28.31
N GLY A 514 -13.00 7.17 27.86
CA GLY A 514 -14.03 7.82 28.70
C GLY A 514 -14.97 6.87 29.46
N VAL A 515 -14.83 5.54 29.33
CA VAL A 515 -15.65 4.57 30.07
C VAL A 515 -14.97 4.24 31.40
N PRO A 516 -15.55 4.59 32.57
CA PRO A 516 -15.00 4.16 33.86
C PRO A 516 -15.15 2.65 33.99
N SER A 517 -14.07 1.94 34.31
CA SER A 517 -14.13 0.52 34.68
C SER A 517 -15.15 0.30 35.82
N PRO A 518 -15.88 -0.84 35.86
CA PRO A 518 -16.78 -1.14 36.97
C PRO A 518 -16.00 -1.09 38.28
N ARG A 519 -16.47 -0.29 39.25
CA ARG A 519 -15.86 -0.19 40.59
C ARG A 519 -15.80 -1.59 41.21
N MET A 520 -14.61 -2.16 41.30
CA MET A 520 -14.31 -3.19 42.30
C MET A 520 -14.62 -2.59 43.67
N THR A 521 -15.59 -3.17 44.37
CA THR A 521 -15.88 -2.89 45.78
C THR A 521 -14.61 -3.13 46.58
N ARG A 522 -14.04 -2.05 47.08
CA ARG A 522 -12.83 -2.04 47.90
C ARG A 522 -13.26 -2.31 49.35
N GLU A 523 -12.83 -3.43 49.93
CA GLU A 523 -12.97 -3.64 51.37
C GLU A 523 -12.25 -2.53 52.15
N PRO A 524 -12.78 -2.13 53.33
CA PRO A 524 -12.21 -1.02 54.09
C PRO A 524 -10.89 -1.42 54.77
N ALA A 525 -9.85 -0.61 54.57
CA ALA A 525 -8.57 -0.72 55.25
C ALA A 525 -8.65 -0.14 56.69
N PRO A 526 -7.82 -0.64 57.64
CA PRO A 526 -7.89 -0.27 59.05
C PRO A 526 -7.36 1.16 59.35
N PRO A 527 -7.65 1.72 60.55
CA PRO A 527 -7.45 3.13 60.84
C PRO A 527 -5.98 3.53 60.99
N ALA A 528 -5.69 4.76 60.55
CA ALA A 528 -4.37 5.36 60.47
C ALA A 528 -3.77 5.72 61.83
N LEU A 529 -2.46 5.47 61.98
CA LEU A 529 -1.62 6.16 62.97
C LEU A 529 -1.16 7.50 62.40
N ARG A 530 -1.45 8.56 63.15
CA ARG A 530 -0.87 9.90 63.00
C ARG A 530 0.55 9.89 63.56
N ASP A 531 1.50 10.46 62.84
CA ASP A 531 2.21 11.69 63.23
C ASP A 531 3.36 11.97 62.24
N MET A 532 3.51 13.25 61.90
CA MET A 532 4.73 14.02 61.55
C MET A 532 5.79 13.35 60.65
N GLU A 533 6.23 13.91 59.53
CA GLU A 533 6.76 15.25 59.35
C GLU A 533 6.99 15.50 57.84
N PHE A 534 6.72 16.72 57.38
CA PHE A 534 7.08 17.17 56.03
C PHE A 534 8.58 17.44 55.99
N ASN A 535 9.33 16.71 55.16
CA ASN A 535 10.62 17.18 54.68
C ASN A 535 10.63 17.23 53.15
N ARG A 536 10.86 18.45 52.65
CA ARG A 536 11.03 18.78 51.23
C ARG A 536 12.38 18.26 50.79
N ASP A 537 12.39 17.17 50.04
CA ASP A 537 13.38 16.90 49.00
C ASP A 537 12.95 15.65 48.24
N THR A 538 12.46 15.85 47.01
CA THR A 538 12.61 14.90 45.89
C THR A 538 12.04 15.56 44.64
N ALA A 539 12.95 15.84 43.71
CA ALA A 539 12.65 16.33 42.38
C ALA A 539 11.64 15.41 41.68
N ALA A 540 10.77 16.03 40.88
CA ALA A 540 9.86 15.35 39.98
C ALA A 540 10.63 14.38 39.07
N GLY A 541 10.50 13.08 39.34
CA GLY A 541 10.93 12.03 38.42
C GLY A 541 10.11 12.09 37.13
N PRO A 542 10.71 11.90 35.94
CA PRO A 542 9.94 11.76 34.72
C PRO A 542 9.00 10.57 34.86
N ARG A 543 7.72 10.77 34.50
CA ARG A 543 6.80 9.67 34.24
C ARG A 543 7.41 8.81 33.13
N GLU A 544 8.02 7.69 33.50
CA GLU A 544 8.33 6.62 32.56
C GLU A 544 7.02 6.21 31.90
N ALA A 545 6.87 6.60 30.63
CA ALA A 545 5.97 5.92 29.73
C ALA A 545 6.34 4.44 29.77
N ALA A 546 5.36 3.58 30.08
CA ALA A 546 5.55 2.14 30.19
C ALA A 546 6.41 1.60 29.03
N ALA A 547 7.66 1.25 29.35
CA ALA A 547 8.58 0.66 28.40
C ALA A 547 8.06 -0.73 28.05
N LEU A 548 7.62 -0.91 26.80
CA LEU A 548 7.34 -2.23 26.23
C LEU A 548 8.60 -3.11 26.35
N PRO A 549 8.46 -4.44 26.56
CA PRO A 549 9.60 -5.30 26.85
C PRO A 549 10.65 -5.23 25.74
N SER A 550 11.91 -5.07 26.15
CA SER A 550 13.08 -4.98 25.27
C SER A 550 13.49 -6.34 24.71
N PHE A 551 12.64 -6.98 23.89
CA PHE A 551 12.95 -8.24 23.19
C PHE A 551 14.07 -8.13 22.11
N ARG A 552 14.80 -7.01 22.04
CA ARG A 552 15.23 -6.40 20.77
C ARG A 552 16.74 -6.37 20.51
N PHE A 553 17.48 -7.43 20.82
CA PHE A 553 18.86 -7.54 20.33
C PHE A 553 19.15 -8.83 19.55
N ARG A 554 18.30 -9.84 19.69
CA ARG A 554 18.36 -11.07 18.88
C ARG A 554 17.72 -10.75 17.55
N ASP A 555 18.46 -10.09 16.68
CA ASP A 555 17.94 -9.51 15.44
C ASP A 555 18.99 -9.65 14.33
N TRP A 556 18.56 -10.09 13.16
CA TRP A 556 19.40 -10.24 11.97
C TRP A 556 19.76 -8.92 11.27
N ASN A 557 19.25 -7.80 11.75
CA ASN A 557 19.58 -6.48 11.25
C ASN A 557 21.10 -6.21 11.41
N PRO A 558 21.85 -5.94 10.32
CA PRO A 558 23.27 -5.63 10.40
C PRO A 558 23.59 -4.39 11.24
N ASP A 559 22.66 -3.46 11.37
CA ASP A 559 22.83 -2.21 12.11
C ASP A 559 22.99 -2.44 13.61
N VAL A 560 22.43 -3.52 14.14
CA VAL A 560 22.48 -3.88 15.57
C VAL A 560 23.92 -4.02 16.04
N ARG A 561 24.76 -4.74 15.29
CA ARG A 561 26.17 -4.96 15.65
C ARG A 561 26.96 -3.66 15.67
N THR A 562 26.69 -2.78 14.70
CA THR A 562 27.34 -1.47 14.62
C THR A 562 26.87 -0.58 15.77
N ALA A 563 25.58 -0.61 16.10
CA ALA A 563 25.00 0.18 17.18
C ALA A 563 25.59 -0.21 18.54
N VAL A 564 25.68 -1.51 18.81
CA VAL A 564 26.29 -2.01 20.05
C VAL A 564 27.77 -1.62 20.16
N ARG A 565 28.53 -1.67 19.06
CA ARG A 565 29.95 -1.22 19.07
C ARG A 565 30.12 0.27 19.36
N LEU A 566 29.16 1.10 18.95
CA LEU A 566 29.17 2.54 19.18
C LEU A 566 28.48 2.95 20.49
N GLY A 567 27.90 2.01 21.24
CA GLY A 567 27.13 2.32 22.44
C GLY A 567 25.83 3.08 22.17
N VAL A 568 25.25 2.92 20.98
CA VAL A 568 23.98 3.55 20.58
C VAL A 568 22.90 2.49 20.35
N GLU A 569 21.65 2.90 20.22
CA GLU A 569 20.52 2.01 19.97
C GLU A 569 19.86 2.29 18.62
N ILE A 570 19.26 1.24 18.05
CA ILE A 570 18.43 1.37 16.86
C ILE A 570 16.95 1.29 17.25
N SER A 571 16.14 2.08 16.55
CA SER A 571 14.70 2.11 16.71
C SER A 571 14.03 1.85 15.37
N TYR A 572 12.97 1.06 15.39
CA TYR A 572 12.13 0.81 14.23
C TYR A 572 10.95 1.77 14.24
N LEU A 573 10.98 2.76 13.35
CA LEU A 573 9.90 3.74 13.17
C LEU A 573 8.87 3.15 12.20
N CYS A 574 7.90 2.43 12.76
CA CYS A 574 6.87 1.71 12.01
C CYS A 574 6.07 2.66 11.10
N ARG A 575 5.61 3.81 11.62
CA ARG A 575 4.79 4.79 10.88
C ARG A 575 5.44 5.26 9.58
N THR A 576 6.76 5.38 9.54
CA THR A 576 7.50 5.78 8.35
C THR A 576 8.20 4.62 7.66
N ASN A 577 8.11 3.40 8.22
CA ASN A 577 8.81 2.20 7.79
C ASN A 577 10.33 2.40 7.69
N GLU A 578 10.92 2.99 8.73
CA GLU A 578 12.32 3.40 8.76
C GLU A 578 13.07 2.78 9.95
N ILE A 579 14.38 2.61 9.77
CA ILE A 579 15.30 2.28 10.86
C ILE A 579 16.00 3.58 11.24
N ALA A 580 15.97 3.93 12.52
CA ALA A 580 16.57 5.14 13.04
C ALA A 580 17.62 4.83 14.10
N CYS A 581 18.61 5.70 14.22
CA CYS A 581 19.54 5.77 15.33
C CYS A 581 19.37 7.15 15.97
N PRO A 582 18.46 7.30 16.95
CA PRO A 582 18.09 8.61 17.49
C PRO A 582 19.27 9.40 18.08
N GLN A 583 20.20 8.72 18.76
CA GLN A 583 21.37 9.33 19.37
C GLN A 583 22.33 9.97 18.35
N LEU A 584 22.31 9.49 17.11
CA LEU A 584 23.11 10.02 16.00
C LEU A 584 22.30 10.89 15.04
N GLY A 585 20.98 11.05 15.28
CA GLY A 585 20.08 11.78 14.40
C GLY A 585 19.94 11.15 13.01
N LEU A 586 20.17 9.84 12.87
CA LEU A 586 20.15 9.15 11.58
C LEU A 586 18.84 8.40 11.36
N THR A 587 18.33 8.46 10.13
CA THR A 587 17.23 7.62 9.64
C THR A 587 17.59 7.03 8.29
N SER A 588 17.13 5.80 8.05
CA SER A 588 17.30 5.10 6.78
C SER A 588 16.68 5.83 5.60
N ARG A 589 15.75 6.77 5.84
CA ARG A 589 15.17 7.62 4.78
C ARG A 589 16.18 8.57 4.15
N GLN A 590 17.14 9.02 4.93
CA GLN A 590 18.15 10.01 4.52
C GLN A 590 19.34 9.34 3.82
N ILE A 591 19.40 8.01 3.83
CA ILE A 591 20.52 7.25 3.29
C ILE A 591 20.22 6.85 1.85
N SER A 592 20.95 7.45 0.92
CA SER A 592 20.87 7.04 -0.48
C SER A 592 21.70 5.75 -0.70
N PRO A 593 21.26 4.82 -1.57
CA PRO A 593 22.03 3.62 -1.90
C PRO A 593 23.45 3.91 -2.41
N ALA A 594 23.65 5.06 -3.06
CA ALA A 594 24.95 5.51 -3.56
C ALA A 594 25.93 5.92 -2.42
N MET A 595 25.39 6.40 -1.29
CA MET A 595 26.19 6.79 -0.12
C MET A 595 26.78 5.57 0.61
N GLN A 596 26.20 4.39 0.40
CA GLN A 596 26.65 3.13 0.99
C GLN A 596 27.83 2.51 0.23
N THR A 597 27.97 2.76 -1.08
CA THR A 597 29.07 2.23 -1.91
C THR A 597 30.40 2.95 -1.73
N MET A 598 30.43 4.12 -1.08
CA MET A 598 31.64 4.94 -0.88
C MET A 598 32.39 4.62 0.43
N GLY A 599 31.81 3.83 1.34
CA GLY A 599 32.44 3.45 2.61
C GLY A 599 32.82 1.97 2.60
N GLY A 600 34.08 1.65 2.31
CA GLY A 600 34.62 0.28 2.34
C GLY A 600 34.60 -0.41 3.73
N LEU A 601 34.00 0.21 4.74
CA LEU A 601 33.84 -0.32 6.09
C LEU A 601 32.44 0.07 6.58
N GLY A 602 31.52 -0.89 6.63
CA GLY A 602 30.13 -0.69 7.06
C GLY A 602 30.06 -0.01 8.43
N GLY A 603 29.59 1.24 8.44
CA GLY A 603 29.40 2.07 9.61
C GLY A 603 28.30 3.09 9.34
N PHE A 604 27.66 3.60 10.40
CA PHE A 604 26.70 4.69 10.28
C PHE A 604 27.43 5.93 9.75
N VAL A 605 27.15 6.33 8.51
CA VAL A 605 27.73 7.56 7.96
C VAL A 605 26.88 8.73 8.43
N PRO A 606 27.41 9.68 9.22
CA PRO A 606 26.67 10.89 9.57
C PRO A 606 26.41 11.71 8.30
N SER A 607 25.20 12.25 8.15
CA SER A 607 25.01 13.33 7.18
C SER A 607 25.84 14.53 7.65
N SER A 608 26.81 14.98 6.86
CA SER A 608 27.36 16.32 7.04
C SER A 608 26.22 17.32 6.80
N GLY A 609 25.69 17.88 7.89
CA GLY A 609 24.57 18.81 7.83
C GLY A 609 24.92 20.07 7.04
N SER A 610 24.03 20.47 6.14
CA SER A 610 23.74 21.88 5.91
C SER A 610 22.43 22.19 6.62
N SER A 611 22.53 22.74 7.83
CA SER A 611 21.44 23.46 8.46
C SER A 611 21.22 24.77 7.71
N SER A 612 20.12 24.89 6.97
CA SER A 612 19.53 26.19 6.67
C SER A 612 18.06 26.17 7.08
N SER A 613 17.86 26.60 8.33
CA SER A 613 16.57 27.04 8.83
C SER A 613 16.03 28.16 7.94
N HIS A 614 14.97 27.89 7.18
CA HIS A 614 14.12 28.94 6.61
C HIS A 614 12.83 29.01 7.41
N GLY A 615 12.88 29.75 8.51
CA GLY A 615 11.69 30.40 9.06
C GLY A 615 11.44 31.65 8.24
N ASN A 616 10.37 31.67 7.44
CA ASN A 616 9.93 32.88 6.77
C ASN A 616 8.92 33.58 7.68
N THR A 617 9.42 34.49 8.51
CA THR A 617 8.64 35.56 9.10
C THR A 617 8.45 36.66 8.06
N SER A 618 7.19 36.94 7.77
CA SER A 618 6.74 38.10 7.00
C SER A 618 6.93 39.37 7.82
N ALA A 619 7.77 40.29 7.34
CA ALA A 619 7.74 41.70 7.74
C ALA A 619 8.17 42.58 6.55
N ALA A 620 7.51 43.73 6.46
CA ALA A 620 7.34 44.54 5.28
C ALA A 620 8.37 45.69 5.13
N ARG A 621 8.30 46.32 3.94
CA ARG A 621 8.69 47.71 3.57
C ARG A 621 10.18 47.98 3.32
N SER A 622 10.48 48.32 2.06
CA SER A 622 10.86 49.67 1.55
C SER A 622 12.39 49.83 1.55
N THR A 623 13.10 50.13 0.46
CA THR A 623 13.00 51.31 -0.42
C THR A 623 13.89 51.11 -1.67
N SER A 624 13.44 51.59 -2.84
CA SER A 624 14.27 51.98 -4.01
C SER A 624 15.22 53.16 -3.65
N PRO A 625 16.08 53.74 -4.52
CA PRO A 625 16.36 53.56 -5.98
C PRO A 625 17.90 53.36 -6.22
N SER A 626 18.52 53.28 -7.41
CA SER A 626 18.45 54.13 -8.60
C SER A 626 19.30 53.53 -9.74
N ALA A 627 18.94 53.91 -10.97
CA ALA A 627 19.64 53.58 -12.21
C ALA A 627 20.52 54.75 -12.68
N GLY A 628 21.61 54.47 -13.41
CA GLY A 628 22.31 55.46 -14.23
C GLY A 628 23.71 55.02 -14.74
N PRO A 629 24.20 55.51 -15.90
CA PRO A 629 24.63 54.64 -17.01
C PRO A 629 25.97 55.02 -17.72
N SER A 630 26.45 54.17 -18.65
CA SER A 630 27.32 54.54 -19.81
C SER A 630 27.50 53.32 -20.77
N ARG A 631 27.08 53.37 -22.06
CA ARG A 631 27.77 53.83 -23.31
C ARG A 631 29.14 53.16 -23.56
N SER A 632 29.62 52.77 -24.75
CA SER A 632 29.14 52.52 -26.13
C SER A 632 30.39 52.31 -27.03
N SER A 633 30.41 51.31 -27.92
CA SER A 633 31.14 51.22 -29.22
C SER A 633 31.22 49.74 -29.64
N GLY A 634 31.03 49.26 -30.87
CA GLY A 634 30.95 49.86 -32.20
C GLY A 634 31.99 49.19 -33.11
N SER A 635 31.58 48.31 -34.03
CA SER A 635 32.17 48.13 -35.39
C SER A 635 31.46 47.01 -36.18
N SER A 636 31.53 47.13 -37.50
CA SER A 636 30.60 46.72 -38.55
C SER A 636 31.26 45.87 -39.64
N GLY A 637 30.45 45.18 -40.46
CA GLY A 637 30.78 44.75 -41.82
C GLY A 637 30.19 43.36 -42.17
N SER A 638 29.09 43.27 -42.94
CA SER A 638 29.07 43.15 -44.43
C SER A 638 29.48 41.75 -44.92
N GLN A 639 28.90 41.08 -45.91
CA GLN A 639 27.64 41.09 -46.68
C GLN A 639 27.78 39.87 -47.64
N LYS A 640 26.68 39.16 -47.91
CA LYS A 640 26.34 38.28 -49.07
C LYS A 640 27.44 37.62 -49.94
N GLN A 641 27.28 36.31 -50.19
CA GLN A 641 26.79 35.74 -51.49
C GLN A 641 26.90 34.20 -51.54
N LYS A 642 25.79 33.51 -51.87
CA LYS A 642 25.66 32.59 -53.01
C LYS A 642 24.21 32.07 -53.12
N ASN A 643 23.59 32.48 -54.24
CA ASN A 643 22.34 32.07 -54.90
C ASN A 643 21.02 32.04 -54.11
#